data_AF-A0A378JG79-F1
#
_entry.id   AF-A0A378JG79-F1
#
_cell.length_a   1.000
_cell.length_b   1.000
_cell.length_c   1.000
_cell.angle_alpha   90.00
_cell.angle_beta   90.00
_cell.angle_gamma   90.00
#
_symmetry.space_group_name_H-M   'P 1'
#
loop_
_entity.id
_entity.type
_entity.pdbx_description
1 polymer ?
#
loop_
_entity_poly.entity_id
_entity_poly.type
_entity_poly.pdbx_seq_one_letter_code
_entity_poly.pdbx_strand_id
1 'polypeptide(L)'
;MDPEIKKNLMRLYLQTLYAEEFEESWLDDMERSELLDRTIEYINENSLNLNELTPGDPKFKIFVVLAKQAVEFNDETPPAIVVYDEDALDDEIQLWASLRNADYISRKTNPQPISADEELNKLKEQAYEVLLETTKTILPNADISTPKKLKEAIDWFEKKYKEENSEEKAKCKSILSLLKNIDKISKLEIIDIPNEQGEPVQFCTMAESAGGVTAKISVTPREVVLEKLQNIVAKGTDLNFTDFRQHTRDYELKTQGILKLPKHGETIEVQREAIALNIARILGFTTTQSTMVNHKGKVALYVPFDDIQLMKEFAQGETQRIIVPSGITKIGTIGDPYLHHSTITPVGNGLHCDTTLHDFGHKVGFSFLCNDTDFIGAYNQNKAIIGGKELYIFDQVVMSSDKMDFDTRLSMVPIGVKRHSRHNQGRNRSLVEDSSFDTKFDGIVHLINNQERINVMLDNIIGTHTANLVSTQEKINQLERLKLERGSLKREENEQLTSLKSQKSELIKLKVDAETIKETINNRFVTMFKNFPIINGKPMTGERFITHQNEIKPALELEKLANNPVLFSDDGRPYRNPWTTRNTIRITAIEEHGNDMHLTFNECNRSHLINILESAGVESCEFNGNTLIISKEELQKINENSIYPERAPFSMDTDYLNMNDIKRMSAGYSGSNLKFATKLIEHYQTRIQMAEEDPSKKVEAMYDTLHAIKGNSGFEKHLQLKLQLDIQQKLRPIILDLITEKELQEGMEDKLAKAYEAAVKLDRVNYFNHVLMRFVTNPVNTNQKALDEYLERCIQHGDLATDYNTAKTESKAMGKESKLAYELIPTRVHNSMQKLGVPVLDQDWQTKDPLKSEEEQLDKEKEKIVDMNLSEEQIIENNPSQITPPEITIKFN
;
A
#
# COMPACT_ATOMS: atom_id res chain seq x y z
N MET A 1 20.51 -6.99 -40.43
CA MET A 1 19.39 -7.87 -40.84
C MET A 1 19.19 -7.78 -42.36
N ASP A 2 18.59 -8.78 -43.01
CA ASP A 2 18.27 -8.71 -44.45
C ASP A 2 17.29 -7.55 -44.76
N PRO A 3 17.55 -6.71 -45.79
CA PRO A 3 16.68 -5.57 -46.13
C PRO A 3 15.24 -5.92 -46.48
N GLU A 4 14.97 -7.07 -47.11
CA GLU A 4 13.61 -7.50 -47.45
C GLU A 4 12.83 -7.89 -46.19
N ILE A 5 13.50 -8.54 -45.23
CA ILE A 5 12.91 -8.88 -43.93
C ILE A 5 12.53 -7.61 -43.18
N LYS A 6 13.43 -6.63 -43.12
CA LYS A 6 13.17 -5.32 -42.50
C LYS A 6 11.97 -4.62 -43.13
N LYS A 7 11.97 -4.46 -44.46
CA LYS A 7 10.86 -3.82 -45.20
C LYS A 7 9.53 -4.53 -44.92
N ASN A 8 9.54 -5.86 -44.84
CA ASN A 8 8.36 -6.63 -44.49
C ASN A 8 7.89 -6.40 -43.04
N LEU A 9 8.79 -6.30 -42.06
CA LEU A 9 8.44 -5.99 -40.67
C LEU A 9 7.85 -4.59 -40.52
N MET A 10 8.43 -3.60 -41.20
CA MET A 10 7.93 -2.22 -41.24
C MET A 10 6.52 -2.18 -41.83
N ARG A 11 6.31 -2.89 -42.95
CA ARG A 11 5.00 -3.07 -43.57
C ARG A 11 3.99 -3.63 -42.58
N LEU A 12 4.31 -4.75 -41.94
CA LEU A 12 3.40 -5.44 -41.01
C LEU A 12 3.08 -4.58 -39.78
N TYR A 13 4.06 -3.83 -39.26
CA TYR A 13 3.87 -2.90 -38.17
C TYR A 13 2.92 -1.75 -38.54
N LEU A 14 3.17 -1.08 -39.67
CA LEU A 14 2.32 0.03 -40.13
C LEU A 14 0.91 -0.44 -40.49
N GLN A 15 0.75 -1.62 -41.09
CA GLN A 15 -0.56 -2.25 -41.31
C GLN A 15 -1.30 -2.52 -39.99
N THR A 16 -0.58 -2.84 -38.92
CA THR A 16 -1.19 -3.08 -37.61
C THR A 16 -1.69 -1.77 -36.99
N LEU A 17 -0.97 -0.66 -37.17
CA LEU A 17 -1.35 0.65 -36.62
C LEU A 17 -2.47 1.34 -37.42
N TYR A 18 -2.38 1.32 -38.75
CA TYR A 18 -3.22 2.14 -39.63
C TYR A 18 -4.26 1.33 -40.41
N ALA A 19 -4.25 0.00 -40.28
CA ALA A 19 -5.23 -0.91 -40.88
C ALA A 19 -5.55 -0.58 -42.36
N GLU A 20 -6.79 -0.17 -42.66
CA GLU A 20 -7.28 0.12 -44.01
C GLU A 20 -6.71 1.41 -44.62
N GLU A 21 -6.09 2.29 -43.81
CA GLU A 21 -5.48 3.54 -44.28
C GLU A 21 -4.07 3.33 -44.83
N PHE A 22 -3.42 2.20 -44.53
CA PHE A 22 -2.06 1.91 -44.99
C PHE A 22 -1.99 1.72 -46.51
N GLU A 23 -1.05 2.40 -47.16
CA GLU A 23 -0.70 2.18 -48.56
C GLU A 23 0.75 1.67 -48.71
N GLU A 24 1.00 0.73 -49.63
CA GLU A 24 2.37 0.22 -49.90
C GLU A 24 3.35 1.33 -50.33
N SER A 25 2.83 2.43 -50.90
CA SER A 25 3.59 3.62 -51.28
C SER A 25 4.27 4.29 -50.08
N TRP A 26 3.80 4.05 -48.85
CA TRP A 26 4.39 4.61 -47.63
C TRP A 26 5.79 4.07 -47.36
N LEU A 27 6.15 2.93 -47.96
CA LEU A 27 7.47 2.31 -47.83
C LEU A 27 8.46 2.74 -48.93
N ASP A 28 8.07 3.66 -49.82
CA ASP A 28 8.91 4.13 -50.92
C ASP A 28 9.91 5.23 -50.47
N ASP A 29 9.64 5.88 -49.34
CA ASP A 29 10.51 6.89 -48.72
C ASP A 29 11.24 6.31 -47.49
N MET A 30 12.42 5.73 -47.73
CA MET A 30 13.22 5.10 -46.67
C MET A 30 13.74 6.09 -45.63
N GLU A 31 13.90 7.39 -45.96
CA GLU A 31 14.33 8.41 -44.99
C GLU A 31 13.27 8.62 -43.91
N ARG A 32 11.97 8.58 -44.27
CA ARG A 32 10.86 8.68 -43.31
C ARG A 32 10.77 7.53 -42.32
N SER A 33 11.46 6.43 -42.61
CA SER A 33 11.32 5.18 -41.88
C SER A 33 12.64 4.68 -41.27
N GLU A 34 13.71 5.49 -41.34
CA GLU A 34 15.02 5.23 -40.75
C GLU A 34 14.94 4.94 -39.24
N LEU A 35 14.13 5.69 -38.50
CA LEU A 35 13.95 5.50 -37.06
C LEU A 35 13.24 4.17 -36.72
N LEU A 36 12.30 3.74 -37.57
CA LEU A 36 11.65 2.44 -37.43
C LEU A 36 12.62 1.30 -37.82
N ASP A 37 13.47 1.49 -38.83
CA ASP A 37 14.53 0.54 -39.17
C ASP A 37 15.51 0.37 -37.99
N ARG A 38 15.97 1.47 -37.40
CA ARG A 38 16.82 1.46 -36.20
C ARG A 38 16.16 0.73 -35.03
N THR A 39 14.87 0.96 -34.82
CA THR A 39 14.07 0.26 -33.80
C THR A 39 14.05 -1.25 -34.03
N ILE A 40 13.82 -1.69 -35.28
CA ILE A 40 13.81 -3.11 -35.67
C ILE A 40 15.17 -3.76 -35.43
N GLU A 41 16.26 -3.08 -35.79
CA GLU A 41 17.62 -3.59 -35.54
C GLU A 41 17.89 -3.74 -34.05
N TYR A 42 17.57 -2.72 -33.25
CA TYR A 42 17.77 -2.75 -31.81
C TYR A 42 17.00 -3.90 -31.14
N ILE A 43 15.72 -4.09 -31.50
CA ILE A 43 14.90 -5.20 -30.99
C ILE A 43 15.52 -6.56 -31.37
N ASN A 44 16.05 -6.67 -32.59
CA ASN A 44 16.63 -7.92 -33.07
C ASN A 44 17.93 -8.30 -32.35
N GLU A 45 18.75 -7.30 -32.03
CA GLU A 45 20.02 -7.51 -31.33
C GLU A 45 19.83 -7.81 -29.84
N ASN A 46 18.83 -7.19 -29.21
CA ASN A 46 18.71 -7.18 -27.76
C ASN A 46 17.55 -8.02 -27.19
N SER A 47 16.54 -8.42 -27.98
CA SER A 47 15.32 -9.04 -27.43
C SER A 47 14.80 -10.27 -28.20
N LEU A 48 14.44 -10.11 -29.48
CA LEU A 48 13.72 -11.11 -30.27
C LEU A 48 14.47 -11.42 -31.57
N ASN A 49 14.60 -12.69 -31.94
CA ASN A 49 15.04 -13.01 -33.31
C ASN A 49 13.89 -12.72 -34.29
N LEU A 50 14.03 -11.67 -35.09
CA LEU A 50 12.96 -11.18 -35.98
C LEU A 50 12.98 -11.81 -37.39
N ASN A 51 13.98 -12.64 -37.71
CA ASN A 51 14.22 -13.12 -39.08
C ASN A 51 13.07 -13.95 -39.68
N GLU A 52 12.24 -14.58 -38.85
CA GLU A 52 11.13 -15.45 -39.29
C GLU A 52 9.77 -15.01 -38.72
N LEU A 53 9.68 -13.77 -38.25
CA LEU A 53 8.50 -13.28 -37.57
C LEU A 53 7.32 -13.09 -38.54
N THR A 54 6.19 -13.69 -38.23
CA THR A 54 4.95 -13.56 -39.01
C THR A 54 3.80 -13.04 -38.13
N PRO A 55 2.75 -12.44 -38.69
CA PRO A 55 1.62 -11.92 -37.89
C PRO A 55 0.92 -12.96 -37.01
N GLY A 56 1.03 -14.26 -37.37
CA GLY A 56 0.49 -15.37 -36.58
C GLY A 56 1.40 -15.85 -35.44
N ASP A 57 2.65 -15.40 -35.38
CA ASP A 57 3.57 -15.72 -34.28
C ASP A 57 3.21 -14.89 -33.04
N PRO A 58 3.04 -15.50 -31.84
CA PRO A 58 2.83 -14.77 -30.59
C PRO A 58 3.87 -13.66 -30.33
N LYS A 59 5.11 -13.83 -30.80
CA LYS A 59 6.18 -12.83 -30.68
C LYS A 59 5.94 -11.58 -31.52
N PHE A 60 5.08 -11.64 -32.54
CA PHE A 60 4.79 -10.48 -33.38
C PHE A 60 4.09 -9.37 -32.59
N LYS A 61 3.18 -9.74 -31.70
CA LYS A 61 2.53 -8.77 -30.83
C LYS A 61 3.50 -8.11 -29.85
N ILE A 62 4.51 -8.84 -29.38
CA ILE A 62 5.58 -8.28 -28.53
C ILE A 62 6.41 -7.28 -29.35
N PHE A 63 6.77 -7.63 -30.59
CA PHE A 63 7.46 -6.71 -31.50
C PHE A 63 6.67 -5.41 -31.71
N VAL A 64 5.35 -5.48 -31.93
CA VAL A 64 4.50 -4.29 -32.10
C VAL A 64 4.51 -3.41 -30.85
N VAL A 65 4.41 -4.00 -29.65
CA VAL A 65 4.47 -3.25 -28.38
C VAL A 65 5.83 -2.57 -28.22
N LEU A 66 6.93 -3.29 -28.46
CA LEU A 66 8.29 -2.74 -28.37
C LEU A 66 8.49 -1.57 -29.35
N ALA A 67 8.09 -1.76 -30.61
CA ALA A 67 8.22 -0.73 -31.62
C ALA A 67 7.37 0.50 -31.28
N LYS A 68 6.12 0.31 -30.83
CA LYS A 68 5.23 1.41 -30.41
C LYS A 68 5.77 2.23 -29.23
N GLN A 69 6.57 1.61 -28.37
CA GLN A 69 7.19 2.34 -27.26
C GLN A 69 8.39 3.20 -27.70
N ALA A 70 9.06 2.79 -28.78
CA ALA A 70 10.24 3.46 -29.28
C ALA A 70 9.92 4.66 -30.18
N VAL A 71 8.78 4.65 -30.88
CA VAL A 71 8.46 5.66 -31.90
C VAL A 71 7.07 6.29 -31.71
N GLU A 72 6.99 7.61 -31.90
CA GLU A 72 5.73 8.34 -31.99
C GLU A 72 5.52 8.88 -33.41
N PHE A 73 4.29 8.76 -33.91
CA PHE A 73 3.89 9.24 -35.22
C PHE A 73 3.07 10.52 -35.12
N ASN A 74 3.22 11.42 -36.08
CA ASN A 74 2.31 12.55 -36.25
C ASN A 74 1.00 12.13 -36.97
N ASP A 75 0.06 13.06 -37.04
CA ASP A 75 -1.23 12.89 -37.72
C ASP A 75 -1.17 13.13 -39.25
N GLU A 76 0.03 13.19 -39.86
CA GLU A 76 0.16 13.36 -41.30
C GLU A 76 -0.17 12.06 -42.06
N THR A 77 -0.43 12.16 -43.36
CA THR A 77 -0.64 10.99 -44.23
C THR A 77 0.28 11.10 -45.45
N PRO A 78 1.29 10.21 -45.60
CA PRO A 78 1.67 9.15 -44.67
C PRO A 78 2.23 9.71 -43.35
N PRO A 79 2.01 8.99 -42.22
CA PRO A 79 2.48 9.41 -40.91
C PRO A 79 4.02 9.39 -40.84
N ALA A 80 4.60 10.42 -40.23
CA ALA A 80 6.03 10.55 -40.02
C ALA A 80 6.38 10.36 -38.54
N ILE A 81 7.54 9.73 -38.28
CA ILE A 81 8.04 9.55 -36.92
C ILE A 81 8.60 10.88 -36.43
N VAL A 82 8.05 11.39 -35.33
CA VAL A 82 8.43 12.69 -34.74
C VAL A 82 9.29 12.56 -33.49
N VAL A 83 9.23 11.39 -32.83
CA VAL A 83 10.02 11.09 -31.64
C VAL A 83 10.57 9.67 -31.76
N TYR A 84 11.84 9.50 -31.37
CA TYR A 84 12.46 8.20 -31.12
C TYR A 84 13.08 8.21 -29.72
N ASP A 85 12.67 7.25 -28.89
CA ASP A 85 13.12 7.09 -27.51
C ASP A 85 13.76 5.69 -27.34
N GLU A 86 15.09 5.65 -27.41
CA GLU A 86 15.88 4.43 -27.25
C GLU A 86 15.88 3.93 -25.80
N ASP A 87 15.85 4.85 -24.82
CA ASP A 87 15.85 4.50 -23.39
C ASP A 87 14.51 3.84 -23.02
N ALA A 88 13.38 4.40 -23.50
CA ALA A 88 12.07 3.80 -23.31
C ALA A 88 11.95 2.42 -23.99
N LEU A 89 12.64 2.20 -25.12
CA LEU A 89 12.71 0.90 -25.77
C LEU A 89 13.53 -0.10 -24.94
N ASP A 90 14.67 0.31 -24.39
CA ASP A 90 15.50 -0.57 -23.55
C ASP A 90 14.77 -0.98 -22.28
N ASP A 91 14.13 -0.04 -21.60
CA ASP A 91 13.29 -0.30 -20.42
C ASP A 91 12.17 -1.30 -20.75
N GLU A 92 11.50 -1.15 -21.90
CA GLU A 92 10.45 -2.07 -22.34
C GLU A 92 11.02 -3.45 -22.68
N ILE A 93 12.21 -3.54 -23.29
CA ILE A 93 12.90 -4.83 -23.54
C ILE A 93 13.20 -5.54 -22.21
N GLN A 94 13.74 -4.82 -21.22
CA GLN A 94 14.02 -5.36 -19.89
C GLN A 94 12.74 -5.84 -19.19
N LEU A 95 11.65 -5.07 -19.29
CA LEU A 95 10.33 -5.47 -18.80
C LEU A 95 9.90 -6.80 -19.44
N TRP A 96 9.88 -6.91 -20.77
CA TRP A 96 9.45 -8.14 -21.45
C TRP A 96 10.36 -9.34 -21.18
N ALA A 97 11.64 -9.13 -20.88
CA ALA A 97 12.52 -10.18 -20.40
C ALA A 97 12.07 -10.75 -19.05
N SER A 98 11.66 -9.89 -18.11
CA SER A 98 11.17 -10.28 -16.77
C SER A 98 9.78 -10.95 -16.77
N LEU A 99 8.99 -10.76 -17.83
CA LEU A 99 7.62 -11.30 -17.91
C LEU A 99 7.56 -12.78 -18.37
N ARG A 100 8.69 -13.44 -18.66
CA ARG A 100 8.79 -14.81 -19.21
C ARG A 100 8.45 -15.93 -18.20
N ASN A 101 7.45 -15.72 -17.36
CA ASN A 101 7.18 -16.58 -16.21
C ASN A 101 6.40 -17.86 -16.52
N ALA A 102 5.82 -18.06 -17.70
CA ALA A 102 4.97 -19.24 -17.96
C ALA A 102 5.71 -20.54 -18.30
N ASP A 103 6.98 -20.52 -18.74
CA ASP A 103 7.69 -21.75 -19.11
C ASP A 103 8.29 -22.45 -17.88
N TYR A 104 7.45 -23.02 -17.04
CA TYR A 104 7.89 -23.68 -15.80
C TYR A 104 8.41 -25.11 -16.04
N ILE A 105 8.16 -25.70 -17.21
CA ILE A 105 8.52 -27.10 -17.50
C ILE A 105 10.03 -27.30 -17.58
N SER A 106 10.72 -26.34 -18.19
CA SER A 106 12.18 -26.29 -18.32
C SER A 106 12.84 -26.04 -16.96
N ARG A 107 12.20 -25.26 -16.09
CA ARG A 107 12.68 -24.85 -14.76
C ARG A 107 12.31 -25.84 -13.66
N LYS A 108 13.05 -26.95 -13.56
CA LYS A 108 12.81 -27.98 -12.53
C LYS A 108 13.57 -27.70 -11.24
N THR A 109 12.89 -27.75 -10.11
CA THR A 109 13.56 -27.73 -8.80
C THR A 109 14.20 -29.09 -8.52
N ASN A 110 15.35 -29.11 -7.84
CA ASN A 110 16.06 -30.34 -7.50
C ASN A 110 16.43 -30.37 -6.01
N PRO A 111 15.64 -31.08 -5.16
CA PRO A 111 16.01 -31.31 -3.77
C PRO A 111 17.25 -32.20 -3.67
N GLN A 112 18.22 -31.82 -2.86
CA GLN A 112 19.44 -32.57 -2.63
C GLN A 112 19.62 -32.91 -1.14
N PRO A 113 20.18 -34.09 -0.80
CA PRO A 113 20.54 -34.36 0.58
C PRO A 113 21.67 -33.42 1.01
N ILE A 114 21.64 -32.95 2.27
CA ILE A 114 22.70 -32.06 2.79
C ILE A 114 24.09 -32.69 2.75
N SER A 115 24.17 -34.02 2.77
CA SER A 115 25.42 -34.77 2.62
C SER A 115 26.10 -34.59 1.25
N ALA A 116 25.41 -34.04 0.26
CA ALA A 116 26.00 -33.68 -1.03
C ALA A 116 26.89 -32.42 -0.94
N ASP A 117 26.81 -31.67 0.15
CA ASP A 117 27.57 -30.45 0.42
C ASP A 117 28.39 -30.62 1.70
N GLU A 118 29.62 -31.09 1.56
CA GLU A 118 30.50 -31.41 2.69
C GLU A 118 30.79 -30.20 3.58
N GLU A 119 30.95 -29.01 2.96
CA GLU A 119 31.22 -27.76 3.67
C GLU A 119 30.03 -27.37 4.55
N LEU A 120 28.83 -27.31 3.95
CA LEU A 120 27.62 -26.94 4.67
C LEU A 120 27.29 -27.97 5.77
N ASN A 121 27.44 -29.27 5.48
CA ASN A 121 27.16 -30.31 6.47
C ASN A 121 28.09 -30.20 7.68
N LYS A 122 29.39 -29.97 7.45
CA LYS A 122 30.37 -29.77 8.53
C LYS A 122 30.06 -28.53 9.36
N LEU A 123 29.78 -27.39 8.72
CA LEU A 123 29.43 -26.15 9.41
C LEU A 123 28.14 -26.27 10.21
N LYS A 124 27.14 -26.97 9.67
CA LYS A 124 25.88 -27.27 10.37
C LYS A 124 26.13 -28.04 11.66
N GLU A 125 26.93 -29.12 11.61
CA GLU A 125 27.26 -29.93 12.78
C GLU A 125 27.99 -29.10 13.85
N GLN A 126 29.01 -28.34 13.45
CA GLN A 126 29.79 -27.50 14.36
C GLN A 126 28.97 -26.37 14.99
N ALA A 127 28.18 -25.65 14.19
CA ALA A 127 27.32 -24.57 14.69
C ALA A 127 26.26 -25.10 15.65
N TYR A 128 25.69 -26.27 15.36
CA TYR A 128 24.72 -26.94 16.23
C TYR A 128 25.32 -27.25 17.61
N GLU A 129 26.55 -27.79 17.66
CA GLU A 129 27.27 -28.04 18.91
C GLU A 129 27.50 -26.75 19.71
N VAL A 130 27.97 -25.68 19.05
CA VAL A 130 28.21 -24.38 19.70
C VAL A 130 26.92 -23.84 20.34
N LEU A 131 25.80 -23.82 19.60
CA LEU A 131 24.54 -23.29 20.13
C LEU A 131 23.94 -24.17 21.24
N LEU A 132 24.16 -25.49 21.21
CA LEU A 132 23.78 -26.37 22.31
C LEU A 132 24.56 -26.04 23.59
N GLU A 133 25.87 -25.81 23.49
CA GLU A 133 26.67 -25.35 24.63
C GLU A 133 26.23 -23.98 25.14
N THR A 134 25.97 -23.01 24.25
CA THR A 134 25.39 -21.72 24.61
C THR A 134 24.07 -21.90 25.37
N THR A 135 23.22 -22.83 24.97
CA THR A 135 21.94 -23.09 25.63
C THR A 135 22.11 -23.68 27.03
N LYS A 136 23.10 -24.55 27.27
CA LYS A 136 23.37 -25.10 28.60
C LYS A 136 23.71 -24.03 29.64
N THR A 137 24.25 -22.89 29.22
CA THR A 137 24.57 -21.77 30.14
C THR A 137 23.31 -21.10 30.72
N ILE A 138 22.19 -21.14 30.00
CA ILE A 138 20.92 -20.50 30.41
C ILE A 138 19.84 -21.50 30.83
N LEU A 139 19.91 -22.73 30.32
CA LEU A 139 18.98 -23.82 30.57
C LEU A 139 19.76 -25.09 30.96
N PRO A 140 20.50 -25.09 32.08
CA PRO A 140 21.43 -26.17 32.43
C PRO A 140 20.74 -27.52 32.67
N ASN A 141 19.44 -27.51 32.97
CA ASN A 141 18.63 -28.70 33.24
C ASN A 141 17.67 -29.05 32.09
N ALA A 142 17.64 -28.27 31.00
CA ALA A 142 16.77 -28.57 29.87
C ALA A 142 17.44 -29.59 28.96
N ASP A 143 16.80 -30.74 28.80
CA ASP A 143 17.23 -31.73 27.83
C ASP A 143 16.65 -31.37 26.46
N ILE A 144 17.47 -30.80 25.58
CA ILE A 144 17.10 -30.47 24.20
C ILE A 144 17.86 -31.34 23.18
N SER A 145 18.42 -32.47 23.62
CA SER A 145 19.32 -33.30 22.82
C SER A 145 18.64 -34.05 21.67
N THR A 146 17.32 -33.96 21.57
CA THR A 146 16.51 -34.63 20.54
C THR A 146 15.53 -33.64 19.93
N PRO A 147 15.16 -33.80 18.64
CA PRO A 147 14.19 -32.91 17.99
C PRO A 147 12.85 -32.81 18.73
N LYS A 148 12.40 -33.92 19.35
CA LYS A 148 11.17 -33.95 20.13
C LYS A 148 11.26 -33.04 21.36
N LYS A 149 12.34 -33.15 22.14
CA LYS A 149 12.49 -32.35 23.35
C LYS A 149 12.80 -30.88 23.07
N LEU A 150 13.52 -30.60 21.98
CA LEU A 150 13.68 -29.23 21.48
C LEU A 150 12.33 -28.60 21.12
N LYS A 151 11.45 -29.36 20.44
CA LYS A 151 10.08 -28.93 20.13
C LYS A 151 9.26 -28.65 21.40
N GLU A 152 9.30 -29.57 22.37
CA GLU A 152 8.61 -29.38 23.67
C GLU A 152 9.12 -28.13 24.42
N ALA A 153 10.42 -27.85 24.36
CA ALA A 153 11.00 -26.63 24.94
C ALA A 153 10.54 -25.37 24.20
N ILE A 154 10.52 -25.40 22.86
CA ILE A 154 9.99 -24.31 22.03
C ILE A 154 8.53 -24.02 22.40
N ASP A 155 7.67 -25.03 22.39
CA ASP A 155 6.23 -24.90 22.68
C ASP A 155 6.00 -24.34 24.10
N TRP A 156 6.80 -24.78 25.08
CA TRP A 156 6.76 -24.26 26.45
C TRP A 156 7.14 -22.78 26.51
N PHE A 157 8.21 -22.36 25.83
CA PHE A 157 8.64 -20.97 25.78
C PHE A 157 7.69 -20.07 24.96
N GLU A 158 7.03 -20.60 23.93
CA GLU A 158 5.97 -19.89 23.20
C GLU A 158 4.77 -19.61 24.10
N LYS A 159 4.34 -20.59 24.89
CA LYS A 159 3.28 -20.40 25.88
C LYS A 159 3.67 -19.37 26.93
N LYS A 160 4.89 -19.49 27.48
CA LYS A 160 5.40 -18.57 28.50
C LYS A 160 5.53 -17.13 27.96
N TYR A 161 6.03 -16.97 26.73
CA TYR A 161 6.10 -15.66 26.07
C TYR A 161 4.73 -14.95 25.96
N LYS A 162 3.64 -15.72 25.88
CA LYS A 162 2.26 -15.20 25.82
C LYS A 162 1.70 -14.78 27.19
N GLU A 163 2.22 -15.34 28.28
CA GLU A 163 1.69 -15.17 29.65
C GLU A 163 2.45 -14.09 30.47
N GLU A 164 3.66 -13.69 30.07
CA GLU A 164 4.55 -12.82 30.87
C GLU A 164 4.50 -11.30 30.54
N ASN A 165 4.84 -10.47 31.56
CA ASN A 165 4.96 -9.01 31.46
C ASN A 165 6.37 -8.55 31.01
N SER A 166 6.53 -7.24 30.74
CA SER A 166 7.53 -6.62 29.84
C SER A 166 8.97 -7.16 29.86
N GLU A 167 9.62 -7.32 31.02
CA GLU A 167 11.05 -7.63 31.10
C GLU A 167 11.35 -9.14 30.97
N GLU A 168 10.54 -9.99 31.60
CA GLU A 168 10.62 -11.45 31.46
C GLU A 168 10.21 -11.89 30.05
N LYS A 169 9.26 -11.16 29.43
CA LYS A 169 8.85 -11.38 28.04
C LYS A 169 10.00 -11.19 27.05
N ALA A 170 10.84 -10.16 27.22
CA ALA A 170 12.00 -9.92 26.36
C ALA A 170 13.06 -11.03 26.49
N LYS A 171 13.27 -11.54 27.70
CA LYS A 171 14.15 -12.69 27.95
C LYS A 171 13.59 -13.97 27.32
N CYS A 172 12.30 -14.27 27.52
CA CYS A 172 11.62 -15.41 26.89
C CYS A 172 11.70 -15.35 25.35
N LYS A 173 11.49 -14.17 24.75
CA LYS A 173 11.63 -13.97 23.30
C LYS A 173 13.03 -14.30 22.79
N SER A 174 14.06 -13.89 23.52
CA SER A 174 15.46 -14.13 23.14
C SER A 174 15.84 -15.62 23.27
N ILE A 175 15.37 -16.29 24.33
CA ILE A 175 15.56 -17.75 24.49
C ILE A 175 14.82 -18.50 23.38
N LEU A 176 13.60 -18.10 23.06
CA LEU A 176 12.80 -18.71 22.00
C LEU A 176 13.48 -18.56 20.63
N SER A 177 14.08 -17.40 20.33
CA SER A 177 14.87 -17.19 19.10
C SER A 177 16.05 -18.14 19.03
N LEU A 178 16.81 -18.32 20.12
CA LEU A 178 17.91 -19.29 20.17
C LEU A 178 17.44 -20.72 19.90
N LEU A 179 16.39 -21.20 20.60
CA LEU A 179 15.85 -22.55 20.43
C LEU A 179 15.31 -22.78 19.00
N LYS A 180 14.59 -21.81 18.45
CA LYS A 180 14.11 -21.86 17.06
C LYS A 180 15.28 -21.89 16.06
N ASN A 181 16.36 -21.15 16.32
CA ASN A 181 17.53 -21.16 15.47
C ASN A 181 18.22 -22.54 15.46
N ILE A 182 18.33 -23.19 16.62
CA ILE A 182 18.83 -24.57 16.74
C ILE A 182 17.95 -25.53 15.94
N ASP A 183 16.62 -25.41 16.04
CA ASP A 183 15.69 -26.27 15.30
C ASP A 183 15.86 -26.11 13.78
N LYS A 184 15.97 -24.86 13.31
CA LYS A 184 16.22 -24.53 11.91
C LYS A 184 17.52 -25.16 11.40
N ILE A 185 18.64 -24.94 12.10
CA ILE A 185 19.96 -25.46 11.72
C ILE A 185 19.94 -27.00 11.64
N SER A 186 19.33 -27.66 12.63
CA SER A 186 19.28 -29.13 12.69
C SER A 186 18.56 -29.76 11.49
N LYS A 187 17.61 -29.04 10.88
CA LYS A 187 16.71 -29.52 9.82
C LYS A 187 17.01 -28.98 8.43
N LEU A 188 18.12 -28.25 8.23
CA LEU A 188 18.50 -27.76 6.91
C LEU A 188 18.59 -28.91 5.89
N GLU A 189 17.93 -28.73 4.74
CA GLU A 189 18.10 -29.53 3.51
C GLU A 189 18.44 -28.59 2.35
N ILE A 190 18.93 -29.13 1.22
CA ILE A 190 19.33 -28.32 0.06
C ILE A 190 18.28 -28.45 -1.04
N ILE A 191 18.02 -27.36 -1.75
CA ILE A 191 17.17 -27.35 -2.93
C ILE A 191 17.74 -26.40 -3.99
N ASP A 192 17.88 -26.89 -5.21
CA ASP A 192 18.14 -26.04 -6.37
C ASP A 192 16.81 -25.48 -6.88
N ILE A 193 16.71 -24.17 -7.03
CA ILE A 193 15.56 -23.48 -7.63
C ILE A 193 16.10 -22.68 -8.82
N PRO A 194 15.69 -23.02 -10.06
CA PRO A 194 16.09 -22.24 -11.23
C PRO A 194 15.57 -20.82 -11.20
N ASN A 195 16.38 -19.85 -11.64
CA ASN A 195 15.96 -18.47 -11.85
C ASN A 195 15.13 -18.30 -13.15
N GLU A 196 14.81 -17.06 -13.52
CA GLU A 196 14.02 -16.77 -14.73
C GLU A 196 14.72 -17.18 -16.03
N GLN A 197 16.06 -17.17 -16.05
CA GLN A 197 16.88 -17.63 -17.18
C GLN A 197 17.00 -19.16 -17.24
N GLY A 198 16.56 -19.86 -16.19
CA GLY A 198 16.65 -21.32 -16.06
C GLY A 198 17.93 -21.82 -15.40
N GLU A 199 18.81 -20.92 -14.93
CA GLU A 199 20.03 -21.27 -14.22
C GLU A 199 19.71 -21.69 -12.78
N PRO A 200 20.21 -22.85 -12.30
CA PRO A 200 19.93 -23.33 -10.96
C PRO A 200 20.63 -22.46 -9.90
N VAL A 201 19.86 -21.98 -8.92
CA VAL A 201 20.38 -21.29 -7.74
C VAL A 201 20.17 -22.16 -6.50
N GLN A 202 21.19 -22.26 -5.64
CA GLN A 202 21.17 -23.11 -4.46
C GLN A 202 20.59 -22.42 -3.23
N PHE A 203 19.65 -23.10 -2.59
CA PHE A 203 19.01 -22.67 -1.35
C PHE A 203 19.05 -23.76 -0.29
N CYS A 204 18.91 -23.37 0.97
CA CYS A 204 18.59 -24.27 2.06
C CYS A 204 17.12 -24.13 2.46
N THR A 205 16.45 -25.24 2.71
CA THR A 205 15.08 -25.25 3.27
C THR A 205 15.11 -24.95 4.77
N MET A 206 14.10 -24.21 5.23
CA MET A 206 13.97 -23.77 6.61
C MET A 206 12.80 -24.49 7.29
N ALA A 207 13.02 -25.00 8.50
CA ALA A 207 11.98 -25.61 9.34
C ALA A 207 11.06 -24.56 10.00
N GLU A 208 10.53 -23.65 9.20
CA GLU A 208 9.58 -22.62 9.62
C GLU A 208 8.30 -22.73 8.82
N SER A 209 7.15 -22.69 9.49
CA SER A 209 5.87 -22.51 8.82
C SER A 209 5.74 -21.07 8.36
N ALA A 210 5.84 -20.82 7.05
CA ALA A 210 5.36 -19.57 6.48
C ALA A 210 3.82 -19.57 6.54
N GLY A 211 3.22 -18.66 7.30
CA GLY A 211 1.76 -18.57 7.45
C GLY A 211 1.03 -18.37 6.12
N GLY A 212 -0.28 -18.63 6.11
CA GLY A 212 -1.16 -18.43 4.93
C GLY A 212 -1.92 -19.69 4.51
N VAL A 213 -2.74 -19.55 3.46
CA VAL A 213 -3.66 -20.60 3.00
C VAL A 213 -2.93 -21.67 2.16
N THR A 214 -1.85 -21.32 1.45
CA THR A 214 -1.07 -22.21 0.56
C THR A 214 0.02 -22.99 1.28
N ALA A 215 0.37 -24.18 0.77
CA ALA A 215 1.51 -24.95 1.28
C ALA A 215 2.82 -24.28 0.80
N LYS A 216 3.73 -23.97 1.71
CA LYS A 216 4.94 -23.18 1.43
C LYS A 216 6.19 -23.93 1.91
N ILE A 217 7.25 -23.93 1.10
CA ILE A 217 8.59 -24.31 1.53
C ILE A 217 9.37 -23.02 1.74
N SER A 218 9.74 -22.75 2.98
CA SER A 218 10.57 -21.62 3.37
C SER A 218 12.02 -21.90 2.96
N VAL A 219 12.68 -20.93 2.30
CA VAL A 219 14.04 -21.09 1.79
C VAL A 219 14.93 -19.88 2.10
N THR A 220 16.23 -20.11 2.16
CA THR A 220 17.27 -19.08 2.34
C THR A 220 18.44 -19.37 1.39
N PRO A 221 19.04 -18.37 0.73
CA PRO A 221 20.21 -18.59 -0.12
C PRO A 221 21.33 -19.33 0.62
N ARG A 222 21.97 -20.29 -0.04
CA ARG A 222 23.04 -21.11 0.56
C ARG A 222 24.17 -20.25 1.15
N GLU A 223 24.59 -19.21 0.43
CA GLU A 223 25.69 -18.34 0.83
C GLU A 223 25.40 -17.62 2.15
N VAL A 224 24.17 -17.15 2.34
CA VAL A 224 23.72 -16.52 3.59
C VAL A 224 23.75 -17.52 4.74
N VAL A 225 23.29 -18.76 4.49
CA VAL A 225 23.34 -19.82 5.52
C VAL A 225 24.78 -20.11 5.92
N LEU A 226 25.70 -20.23 4.95
CA LEU A 226 27.12 -20.42 5.23
C LEU A 226 27.70 -19.29 6.09
N GLU A 227 27.43 -18.04 5.73
CA GLU A 227 27.88 -16.87 6.50
C GLU A 227 27.44 -16.96 7.98
N LYS A 228 26.15 -17.22 8.23
CA LYS A 228 25.63 -17.31 9.61
C LYS A 228 26.21 -18.47 10.39
N LEU A 229 26.37 -19.65 9.76
CA LEU A 229 26.99 -20.80 10.41
C LEU A 229 28.49 -20.54 10.69
N GLN A 230 29.21 -19.92 9.76
CA GLN A 230 30.61 -19.53 9.94
C GLN A 230 30.77 -18.55 11.10
N ASN A 231 29.88 -17.55 11.23
CA ASN A 231 29.90 -16.60 12.36
C ASN A 231 29.74 -17.31 13.71
N ILE A 232 28.83 -18.28 13.79
CA ILE A 232 28.63 -19.10 15.01
C ILE A 232 29.89 -19.91 15.32
N VAL A 233 30.42 -20.64 14.33
CA VAL A 233 31.60 -21.51 14.50
C VAL A 233 32.86 -20.70 14.84
N ALA A 234 33.05 -19.54 14.22
CA ALA A 234 34.20 -18.67 14.46
C ALA A 234 34.24 -18.13 15.90
N LYS A 235 33.07 -17.91 16.52
CA LYS A 235 32.97 -17.55 17.93
C LYS A 235 33.24 -18.74 18.85
N GLY A 236 32.85 -19.94 18.46
CA GLY A 236 33.13 -21.17 19.21
C GLY A 236 32.71 -21.05 20.67
N THR A 237 33.64 -21.28 21.59
CA THR A 237 33.40 -21.19 23.04
C THR A 237 33.10 -19.78 23.56
N ASP A 238 33.40 -18.73 22.79
CA ASP A 238 33.17 -17.34 23.21
C ASP A 238 31.71 -16.90 22.97
N LEU A 239 30.93 -17.67 22.21
CA LEU A 239 29.50 -17.40 21.98
C LEU A 239 28.66 -17.75 23.22
N ASN A 240 28.31 -16.74 24.02
CA ASN A 240 27.39 -16.86 25.14
C ASN A 240 26.01 -16.26 24.82
N PHE A 241 25.02 -16.48 25.69
CA PHE A 241 23.65 -16.01 25.46
C PHE A 241 23.53 -14.48 25.37
N THR A 242 24.34 -13.72 26.10
CA THR A 242 24.35 -12.26 26.02
C THR A 242 24.86 -11.81 24.65
N ASP A 243 25.93 -12.44 24.15
CA ASP A 243 26.45 -12.15 22.80
C ASP A 243 25.43 -12.52 21.73
N PHE A 244 24.81 -13.71 21.81
CA PHE A 244 23.74 -14.11 20.90
C PHE A 244 22.59 -13.10 20.89
N ARG A 245 22.19 -12.58 22.05
CA ARG A 245 21.09 -11.60 22.19
C ARG A 245 21.45 -10.23 21.63
N GLN A 246 22.71 -9.78 21.79
CA GLN A 246 23.16 -8.47 21.29
C GLN A 246 23.40 -8.50 19.77
N HIS A 247 23.90 -9.62 19.25
CA HIS A 247 24.29 -9.80 17.86
C HIS A 247 23.41 -10.84 17.14
N THR A 248 22.13 -10.95 17.50
CA THR A 248 21.23 -12.00 16.96
C THR A 248 21.17 -12.00 15.43
N ARG A 249 21.29 -10.83 14.79
CA ARG A 249 21.31 -10.70 13.32
C ARG A 249 22.49 -11.42 12.65
N ASP A 250 23.58 -11.64 13.38
CA ASP A 250 24.80 -12.26 12.86
C ASP A 250 24.75 -13.79 12.93
N TYR A 251 23.80 -14.34 13.70
CA TYR A 251 23.70 -15.78 14.00
C TYR A 251 22.35 -16.40 13.61
N GLU A 252 21.26 -15.63 13.60
CA GLU A 252 19.92 -16.14 13.37
C GLU A 252 19.66 -16.39 11.87
N LEU A 253 19.27 -17.63 11.54
CA LEU A 253 18.76 -17.96 10.22
C LEU A 253 17.32 -17.46 10.08
N LYS A 254 17.05 -16.75 8.99
CA LYS A 254 15.72 -16.25 8.64
C LYS A 254 15.36 -16.69 7.23
N THR A 255 14.10 -17.04 7.04
CA THR A 255 13.55 -17.27 5.71
C THR A 255 13.71 -16.01 4.84
N GLN A 256 14.30 -16.16 3.65
CA GLN A 256 14.51 -15.08 2.67
C GLN A 256 13.79 -15.34 1.33
N GLY A 257 12.92 -16.34 1.30
CA GLY A 257 12.04 -16.61 0.17
C GLY A 257 11.14 -17.79 0.45
N ILE A 258 10.13 -17.96 -0.39
CA ILE A 258 9.18 -19.07 -0.31
C ILE A 258 8.98 -19.70 -1.67
N LEU A 259 8.91 -21.04 -1.68
CA LEU A 259 8.38 -21.79 -2.79
C LEU A 259 6.92 -22.14 -2.47
N LYS A 260 5.99 -21.42 -3.11
CA LYS A 260 4.54 -21.63 -2.99
C LYS A 260 4.12 -22.83 -3.83
N LEU A 261 3.46 -23.79 -3.19
CA LEU A 261 2.97 -25.02 -3.80
C LEU A 261 1.45 -24.98 -3.95
N PRO A 262 0.88 -25.65 -4.97
CA PRO A 262 -0.55 -25.69 -5.21
C PRO A 262 -1.25 -26.45 -4.08
N LYS A 263 -2.20 -25.78 -3.41
CA LYS A 263 -2.96 -26.35 -2.30
C LYS A 263 -3.98 -27.37 -2.84
N HIS A 264 -4.06 -28.56 -2.25
CA HIS A 264 -5.01 -29.62 -2.64
C HIS A 264 -5.02 -29.98 -4.15
N GLY A 265 -4.01 -29.58 -4.94
CA GLY A 265 -3.97 -29.77 -6.38
C GLY A 265 -4.60 -28.66 -7.23
N GLU A 266 -4.93 -27.50 -6.64
CA GLU A 266 -5.40 -26.30 -7.36
C GLU A 266 -4.21 -25.52 -7.92
N THR A 267 -3.82 -25.91 -9.12
CA THR A 267 -2.60 -25.46 -9.79
C THR A 267 -2.74 -24.10 -10.48
N ILE A 268 -3.98 -23.63 -10.58
CA ILE A 268 -4.36 -22.33 -11.15
C ILE A 268 -4.05 -21.16 -10.21
N GLU A 269 -4.02 -21.35 -8.88
CA GLU A 269 -3.81 -20.27 -7.91
C GLU A 269 -2.43 -19.62 -8.10
N VAL A 270 -1.38 -20.45 -8.21
CA VAL A 270 0.00 -20.03 -8.48
C VAL A 270 0.12 -19.26 -9.80
N GLN A 271 -0.56 -19.70 -10.87
CA GLN A 271 -0.55 -19.00 -12.15
C GLN A 271 -1.22 -17.64 -12.05
N ARG A 272 -2.38 -17.56 -11.39
CA ARG A 272 -3.12 -16.30 -11.23
C ARG A 272 -2.36 -15.29 -10.38
N GLU A 273 -1.54 -15.75 -9.43
CA GLU A 273 -0.61 -14.90 -8.69
C GLU A 273 0.51 -14.38 -9.59
N ALA A 274 1.17 -15.26 -10.35
CA ALA A 274 2.20 -14.85 -11.32
C ALA A 274 1.67 -13.84 -12.35
N ILE A 275 0.44 -14.03 -12.83
CA ILE A 275 -0.26 -13.08 -13.72
C ILE A 275 -0.43 -11.72 -13.02
N ALA A 276 -0.89 -11.69 -11.77
CA ALA A 276 -1.07 -10.43 -11.04
C ALA A 276 0.26 -9.69 -10.83
N LEU A 277 1.33 -10.39 -10.47
CA LEU A 277 2.66 -9.80 -10.31
C LEU A 277 3.20 -9.27 -11.65
N ASN A 278 3.00 -10.01 -12.75
CA ASN A 278 3.33 -9.54 -14.09
C ASN A 278 2.55 -8.27 -14.48
N ILE A 279 1.26 -8.18 -14.14
CA ILE A 279 0.48 -6.95 -14.35
C ILE A 279 1.04 -5.81 -13.48
N ALA A 280 1.41 -6.06 -12.23
CA ALA A 280 2.03 -5.05 -11.38
C ALA A 280 3.35 -4.50 -11.98
N ARG A 281 4.18 -5.38 -12.57
CA ARG A 281 5.39 -4.96 -13.31
C ARG A 281 5.06 -4.12 -14.53
N ILE A 282 4.07 -4.52 -15.35
CA ILE A 282 3.63 -3.74 -16.52
C ILE A 282 3.16 -2.34 -16.11
N LEU A 283 2.50 -2.23 -14.96
CA LEU A 283 2.04 -0.95 -14.41
C LEU A 283 3.14 -0.16 -13.68
N GLY A 284 4.37 -0.66 -13.62
CA GLY A 284 5.52 0.02 -13.01
C GLY A 284 5.48 0.06 -11.48
N PHE A 285 4.78 -0.87 -10.83
CA PHE A 285 4.70 -0.89 -9.36
C PHE A 285 5.85 -1.66 -8.73
N THR A 286 6.29 -1.20 -7.56
CA THR A 286 7.25 -1.97 -6.77
C THR A 286 6.65 -3.29 -6.30
N THR A 287 7.20 -4.40 -6.82
CA THR A 287 6.66 -5.74 -6.66
C THR A 287 7.77 -6.78 -6.59
N THR A 288 7.48 -7.93 -5.97
CA THR A 288 8.43 -9.03 -5.85
C THR A 288 8.80 -9.61 -7.19
N GLN A 289 10.08 -10.00 -7.31
CA GLN A 289 10.44 -10.97 -8.34
C GLN A 289 9.78 -12.31 -8.06
N SER A 290 9.48 -13.08 -9.11
CA SER A 290 8.71 -14.30 -8.96
C SER A 290 9.02 -15.24 -10.12
N THR A 291 9.33 -16.50 -9.84
CA THR A 291 9.71 -17.47 -10.87
C THR A 291 8.80 -18.69 -10.78
N MET A 292 8.05 -19.00 -11.84
CA MET A 292 7.31 -20.27 -11.87
C MET A 292 8.26 -21.43 -12.17
N VAL A 293 8.17 -22.49 -11.40
CA VAL A 293 9.04 -23.67 -11.50
C VAL A 293 8.23 -24.96 -11.45
N ASN A 294 8.81 -26.05 -11.95
CA ASN A 294 8.28 -27.39 -11.77
C ASN A 294 8.86 -28.03 -10.51
N HIS A 295 8.03 -28.17 -9.49
CA HIS A 295 8.35 -28.89 -8.26
C HIS A 295 7.65 -30.24 -8.24
N LYS A 296 8.42 -31.33 -8.35
CA LYS A 296 7.92 -32.71 -8.30
C LYS A 296 6.76 -32.99 -9.28
N GLY A 297 6.85 -32.45 -10.50
CA GLY A 297 5.86 -32.63 -11.56
C GLY A 297 4.64 -31.70 -11.48
N LYS A 298 4.65 -30.72 -10.56
CA LYS A 298 3.59 -29.71 -10.41
C LYS A 298 4.14 -28.31 -10.57
N VAL A 299 3.30 -27.39 -11.01
CA VAL A 299 3.65 -25.97 -11.02
C VAL A 299 3.81 -25.44 -9.59
N ALA A 300 4.77 -24.56 -9.37
CA ALA A 300 5.03 -23.86 -8.11
C ALA A 300 5.54 -22.44 -8.40
N LEU A 301 5.42 -21.53 -7.44
CA LEU A 301 5.93 -20.15 -7.55
C LEU A 301 7.04 -19.93 -6.54
N TYR A 302 8.25 -19.65 -7.00
CA TYR A 302 9.30 -19.14 -6.14
C TYR A 302 9.16 -17.62 -6.00
N VAL A 303 9.17 -17.13 -4.77
CA VAL A 303 9.06 -15.71 -4.40
C VAL A 303 10.19 -15.40 -3.41
N PRO A 304 11.30 -14.75 -3.83
CA PRO A 304 12.28 -14.18 -2.90
C PRO A 304 11.63 -13.10 -2.03
N PHE A 305 12.15 -12.90 -0.83
CA PHE A 305 11.73 -11.79 0.03
C PHE A 305 12.65 -10.59 -0.15
N ASP A 306 12.07 -9.44 -0.45
CA ASP A 306 12.75 -8.16 -0.32
C ASP A 306 12.76 -7.67 1.14
N ASP A 307 13.54 -6.63 1.42
CA ASP A 307 13.56 -5.96 2.74
C ASP A 307 12.28 -5.13 2.93
N ILE A 308 11.23 -5.80 3.37
CA ILE A 308 9.88 -5.26 3.46
C ILE A 308 9.36 -5.28 4.89
N GLN A 309 8.55 -4.28 5.23
CA GLN A 309 7.90 -4.16 6.54
C GLN A 309 6.40 -4.34 6.38
N LEU A 310 5.77 -5.19 7.17
CA LEU A 310 4.36 -5.54 6.97
C LEU A 310 3.44 -4.35 7.23
N MET A 311 2.39 -4.19 6.42
CA MET A 311 1.46 -3.05 6.48
C MET A 311 0.81 -2.86 7.86
N LYS A 312 0.65 -3.94 8.64
CA LYS A 312 0.15 -3.86 10.02
C LYS A 312 0.99 -2.98 10.95
N GLU A 313 2.25 -2.69 10.58
CA GLU A 313 3.13 -1.78 11.33
C GLU A 313 2.83 -0.30 11.05
N PHE A 314 2.15 -0.01 9.93
CA PHE A 314 1.90 1.33 9.40
C PHE A 314 0.43 1.72 9.45
N ALA A 315 -0.49 0.77 9.58
CA ALA A 315 -1.92 1.01 9.46
C ALA A 315 -2.74 0.37 10.58
N GLN A 316 -3.81 1.05 10.97
CA GLN A 316 -4.73 0.61 12.02
C GLN A 316 -6.19 0.88 11.64
N GLY A 317 -7.11 0.05 12.16
CA GLY A 317 -8.55 0.16 11.92
C GLY A 317 -9.35 0.19 13.22
N GLU A 318 -10.64 0.53 13.13
CA GLU A 318 -11.59 0.37 14.21
C GLU A 318 -11.90 -1.13 14.37
N THR A 319 -11.79 -1.67 15.59
CA THR A 319 -12.17 -3.06 15.82
C THR A 319 -13.68 -3.22 15.93
N GLN A 320 -14.26 -3.89 14.95
CA GLN A 320 -15.67 -4.26 14.92
C GLN A 320 -15.84 -5.77 15.09
N ARG A 321 -17.04 -6.23 15.45
CA ARG A 321 -17.35 -7.66 15.63
C ARG A 321 -18.25 -8.20 14.54
N ILE A 322 -18.08 -9.47 14.17
CA ILE A 322 -19.01 -10.14 13.26
C ILE A 322 -20.40 -10.20 13.89
N ILE A 323 -21.38 -9.55 13.27
CA ILE A 323 -22.79 -9.63 13.66
C ILE A 323 -23.62 -10.58 12.79
N VAL A 324 -23.11 -10.96 11.60
CA VAL A 324 -23.74 -11.96 10.71
C VAL A 324 -22.65 -12.85 10.09
N PRO A 325 -22.73 -14.19 10.22
CA PRO A 325 -21.72 -15.09 9.67
C PRO A 325 -21.78 -15.09 8.15
N SER A 326 -20.60 -15.11 7.52
CA SER A 326 -20.50 -15.09 6.06
C SER A 326 -20.37 -16.50 5.47
N GLY A 327 -21.45 -17.01 4.88
CA GLY A 327 -21.39 -18.16 3.96
C GLY A 327 -20.82 -19.48 4.51
N ILE A 328 -20.74 -20.48 3.62
CA ILE A 328 -20.57 -21.91 3.93
C ILE A 328 -19.15 -22.27 4.42
N THR A 329 -18.16 -21.40 4.23
CA THR A 329 -16.81 -21.55 4.79
C THR A 329 -16.71 -20.71 6.07
N LYS A 330 -16.59 -21.39 7.22
CA LYS A 330 -16.43 -20.79 8.56
C LYS A 330 -15.14 -19.96 8.69
N ILE A 331 -15.09 -18.79 8.06
CA ILE A 331 -14.02 -17.81 8.27
C ILE A 331 -14.55 -16.81 9.31
N GLY A 332 -14.59 -17.30 10.55
CA GLY A 332 -14.97 -16.55 11.75
C GLY A 332 -16.38 -16.81 12.27
N THR A 333 -16.52 -16.76 13.59
CA THR A 333 -17.77 -16.88 14.35
C THR A 333 -18.40 -15.52 14.64
N ILE A 334 -19.73 -15.48 14.82
CA ILE A 334 -20.40 -14.29 15.37
C ILE A 334 -19.66 -13.88 16.65
N GLY A 335 -19.23 -12.63 16.72
CA GLY A 335 -18.43 -12.10 17.82
C GLY A 335 -16.94 -11.90 17.52
N ASP A 336 -16.39 -12.49 16.46
CA ASP A 336 -14.96 -12.33 16.16
C ASP A 336 -14.62 -10.89 15.76
N PRO A 337 -13.48 -10.33 16.21
CA PRO A 337 -13.04 -8.99 15.85
C PRO A 337 -12.54 -8.92 14.39
N TYR A 338 -12.72 -7.78 13.73
CA TYR A 338 -12.00 -7.36 12.54
C TYR A 338 -11.73 -5.86 12.56
N LEU A 339 -10.73 -5.43 11.80
CA LEU A 339 -10.43 -4.02 11.57
C LEU A 339 -11.29 -3.44 10.44
N HIS A 340 -12.02 -2.38 10.74
CA HIS A 340 -12.86 -1.59 9.83
C HIS A 340 -12.25 -0.19 9.64
N HIS A 341 -12.45 0.43 8.47
CA HIS A 341 -11.91 1.76 8.14
C HIS A 341 -10.42 1.91 8.47
N SER A 342 -9.56 1.06 7.89
CA SER A 342 -8.11 1.16 8.16
C SER A 342 -7.55 2.46 7.58
N THR A 343 -6.74 3.15 8.36
CA THR A 343 -5.99 4.35 7.95
C THR A 343 -4.52 4.16 8.28
N ILE A 344 -3.65 4.94 7.63
CA ILE A 344 -2.25 5.03 8.04
C ILE A 344 -2.20 5.63 9.44
N THR A 345 -1.44 5.00 10.31
CA THR A 345 -1.17 5.50 11.66
C THR A 345 -0.32 6.76 11.53
N PRO A 346 -0.77 7.91 12.06
CA PRO A 346 0.02 9.14 12.02
C PRO A 346 1.30 8.98 12.84
N VAL A 347 2.36 9.69 12.45
CA VAL A 347 3.66 9.66 13.16
C VAL A 347 3.62 10.41 14.50
N GLY A 348 2.66 11.33 14.68
CA GLY A 348 2.52 12.21 15.83
C GLY A 348 1.17 12.10 16.54
N ASN A 349 0.53 13.24 16.78
CA ASN A 349 -0.64 13.39 17.66
C ASN A 349 -2.00 13.04 17.03
N GLY A 350 -2.00 12.62 15.78
CA GLY A 350 -3.17 12.32 14.96
C GLY A 350 -4.03 13.53 14.60
N LEU A 351 -3.41 14.72 14.45
CA LEU A 351 -4.11 15.92 14.00
C LEU A 351 -3.91 16.17 12.50
N HIS A 352 -2.76 15.77 11.97
CA HIS A 352 -2.48 15.69 10.54
C HIS A 352 -2.34 14.22 10.12
N CYS A 353 -2.62 13.92 8.86
CA CYS A 353 -2.35 12.60 8.32
C CYS A 353 -0.84 12.42 8.07
N ASP A 354 -0.43 11.18 7.86
CA ASP A 354 0.92 10.91 7.36
C ASP A 354 1.14 11.57 5.99
N THR A 355 2.34 12.12 5.80
CA THR A 355 2.80 12.76 4.56
C THR A 355 4.07 12.10 4.01
N THR A 356 4.59 11.07 4.69
CA THR A 356 5.89 10.47 4.37
C THR A 356 5.79 9.21 3.51
N LEU A 357 4.69 8.46 3.61
CA LEU A 357 4.40 7.38 2.68
C LEU A 357 3.92 7.97 1.35
N HIS A 358 4.31 7.35 0.23
CA HIS A 358 3.76 7.67 -1.09
C HIS A 358 2.28 7.34 -1.16
N ASP A 359 1.54 8.06 -2.01
CA ASP A 359 0.10 7.83 -2.17
C ASP A 359 -0.14 6.50 -2.88
N PHE A 360 -1.14 5.73 -2.42
CA PHE A 360 -1.43 4.40 -2.95
C PHE A 360 -2.47 4.40 -4.06
N GLY A 361 -3.04 5.56 -4.41
CA GLY A 361 -4.17 5.67 -5.34
C GLY A 361 -3.88 5.10 -6.72
N HIS A 362 -2.64 5.24 -7.20
CA HIS A 362 -2.21 4.69 -8.50
C HIS A 362 -2.40 3.17 -8.62
N LYS A 363 -2.52 2.44 -7.49
CA LYS A 363 -2.75 1.00 -7.46
C LYS A 363 -4.24 0.61 -7.52
N VAL A 364 -5.17 1.58 -7.55
CA VAL A 364 -6.62 1.30 -7.53
C VAL A 364 -7.09 0.54 -8.77
N GLY A 365 -6.59 0.89 -9.95
CA GLY A 365 -6.93 0.19 -11.20
C GLY A 365 -6.50 -1.27 -11.15
N PHE A 366 -5.27 -1.52 -10.71
CA PHE A 366 -4.76 -2.88 -10.52
C PHE A 366 -5.54 -3.69 -9.50
N SER A 367 -5.94 -3.06 -8.38
CA SER A 367 -6.81 -3.68 -7.37
C SER A 367 -8.12 -4.16 -7.98
N PHE A 368 -8.77 -3.32 -8.79
CA PHE A 368 -10.01 -3.68 -9.47
C PHE A 368 -9.80 -4.78 -10.52
N LEU A 369 -8.71 -4.69 -11.28
CA LEU A 369 -8.39 -5.69 -12.29
C LEU A 369 -8.13 -7.07 -11.66
N CYS A 370 -7.48 -7.12 -10.49
CA CYS A 370 -7.32 -8.35 -9.73
C CYS A 370 -8.65 -8.84 -9.14
N ASN A 371 -9.48 -7.90 -8.68
CA ASN A 371 -10.77 -8.13 -8.03
C ASN A 371 -10.70 -9.07 -6.81
N ASP A 372 -9.52 -9.13 -6.21
CA ASP A 372 -9.26 -9.85 -4.99
C ASP A 372 -9.63 -8.98 -3.79
N THR A 373 -10.50 -9.52 -2.94
CA THR A 373 -10.96 -8.84 -1.73
C THR A 373 -9.86 -8.67 -0.68
N ASP A 374 -8.73 -9.36 -0.85
CA ASP A 374 -7.60 -9.31 0.08
C ASP A 374 -6.51 -8.32 -0.39
N PHE A 375 -6.74 -7.58 -1.48
CA PHE A 375 -5.79 -6.61 -2.06
C PHE A 375 -5.20 -5.68 -1.01
N ILE A 376 -6.05 -4.97 -0.26
CA ILE A 376 -5.70 -4.32 1.00
C ILE A 376 -6.94 -4.45 1.89
N GLY A 377 -7.21 -5.69 2.27
CA GLY A 377 -8.36 -6.04 3.10
C GLY A 377 -8.14 -5.75 4.59
N ALA A 378 -9.14 -6.07 5.39
CA ALA A 378 -9.03 -6.06 6.85
C ALA A 378 -7.78 -6.83 7.33
N TYR A 379 -7.20 -6.38 8.45
CA TYR A 379 -6.02 -6.95 9.12
C TYR A 379 -4.63 -6.58 8.59
N ASN A 380 -4.49 -5.90 7.43
CA ASN A 380 -3.18 -5.41 6.95
C ASN A 380 -2.09 -6.52 6.82
N GLN A 381 -2.51 -7.77 6.53
CA GLN A 381 -1.68 -8.98 6.69
C GLN A 381 -0.90 -9.43 5.43
N ASN A 382 -1.30 -9.01 4.23
CA ASN A 382 -0.75 -9.54 2.95
C ASN A 382 -0.11 -8.47 2.05
N LYS A 383 0.31 -7.35 2.65
CA LYS A 383 0.95 -6.23 1.96
C LYS A 383 2.02 -5.63 2.86
N ALA A 384 2.96 -4.93 2.25
CA ALA A 384 4.12 -4.41 2.94
C ALA A 384 4.51 -3.04 2.41
N ILE A 385 5.32 -2.34 3.18
CA ILE A 385 6.00 -1.11 2.82
C ILE A 385 7.47 -1.46 2.57
N ILE A 386 8.03 -0.94 1.50
CA ILE A 386 9.46 -1.00 1.20
C ILE A 386 10.09 0.37 1.44
N GLY A 387 11.27 0.37 2.07
CA GLY A 387 12.04 1.58 2.38
C GLY A 387 11.31 2.60 3.28
N GLY A 388 10.25 2.19 3.97
CA GLY A 388 9.41 3.10 4.76
C GLY A 388 8.64 4.15 3.94
N LYS A 389 8.43 3.92 2.64
CA LYS A 389 7.80 4.90 1.73
C LYS A 389 6.69 4.33 0.85
N GLU A 390 6.91 3.17 0.23
CA GLU A 390 6.05 2.73 -0.86
C GLU A 390 5.36 1.39 -0.58
N LEU A 391 4.10 1.28 -1.01
CA LEU A 391 3.36 0.03 -1.00
C LEU A 391 4.00 -0.99 -1.96
N TYR A 392 4.40 -2.12 -1.40
CA TYR A 392 5.04 -3.24 -2.08
C TYR A 392 4.05 -4.40 -2.30
N ILE A 393 3.97 -4.91 -3.54
CA ILE A 393 3.03 -5.96 -3.95
C ILE A 393 3.77 -7.30 -4.06
N PHE A 394 3.39 -8.30 -3.26
CA PHE A 394 4.04 -9.63 -3.28
C PHE A 394 3.11 -10.82 -3.06
N ASP A 395 1.84 -10.58 -2.74
CA ASP A 395 0.85 -11.62 -2.49
C ASP A 395 -0.49 -11.11 -3.05
N GLN A 396 -0.70 -11.33 -4.34
CA GLN A 396 -1.86 -10.81 -5.07
C GLN A 396 -2.32 -11.77 -6.16
N VAL A 397 -3.63 -12.01 -6.29
CA VAL A 397 -4.20 -12.95 -7.27
C VAL A 397 -5.20 -12.26 -8.19
N VAL A 398 -5.25 -12.65 -9.47
CA VAL A 398 -6.37 -12.30 -10.36
C VAL A 398 -7.52 -13.29 -10.19
N MET A 399 -8.67 -12.79 -9.75
CA MET A 399 -9.87 -13.61 -9.57
C MET A 399 -10.54 -13.88 -10.91
N SER A 400 -11.02 -15.11 -11.12
CA SER A 400 -11.79 -15.49 -12.33
C SER A 400 -13.22 -14.96 -12.35
N SER A 401 -13.73 -14.49 -11.22
CA SER A 401 -15.08 -13.93 -11.10
C SER A 401 -15.06 -12.63 -10.32
N ASP A 402 -16.04 -11.76 -10.60
CA ASP A 402 -16.15 -10.47 -9.96
C ASP A 402 -16.83 -10.57 -8.59
N LYS A 403 -16.21 -9.93 -7.63
CA LYS A 403 -16.68 -9.66 -6.27
C LYS A 403 -16.93 -8.16 -6.06
N MET A 404 -16.27 -7.30 -6.83
CA MET A 404 -16.32 -5.84 -6.69
C MET A 404 -16.48 -5.12 -8.05
N ASP A 405 -17.21 -4.00 -8.06
CA ASP A 405 -17.30 -3.01 -9.14
C ASP A 405 -16.61 -1.70 -8.74
N PHE A 406 -16.55 -0.71 -9.65
CA PHE A 406 -16.25 0.67 -9.31
C PHE A 406 -17.52 1.53 -9.14
N ASP A 407 -17.45 2.49 -8.22
CA ASP A 407 -18.35 3.66 -8.18
C ASP A 407 -17.64 4.94 -8.62
N THR A 408 -18.39 6.03 -8.72
CA THR A 408 -17.93 7.37 -9.15
C THR A 408 -16.88 8.01 -8.23
N ARG A 409 -16.62 7.44 -7.04
CA ARG A 409 -15.56 7.88 -6.13
C ARG A 409 -14.21 7.23 -6.44
N LEU A 410 -14.15 6.43 -7.51
CA LEU A 410 -13.04 5.54 -7.83
C LEU A 410 -12.77 4.58 -6.67
N SER A 411 -13.84 4.09 -6.03
CA SER A 411 -13.76 3.14 -4.92
C SER A 411 -14.40 1.81 -5.31
N MET A 412 -13.89 0.72 -4.77
CA MET A 412 -14.45 -0.60 -5.03
C MET A 412 -15.75 -0.78 -4.25
N VAL A 413 -16.78 -1.31 -4.89
CA VAL A 413 -18.08 -1.67 -4.28
C VAL A 413 -18.35 -3.15 -4.47
N PRO A 414 -18.75 -3.90 -3.44
CA PRO A 414 -19.14 -5.29 -3.63
C PRO A 414 -20.38 -5.47 -4.49
N ILE A 415 -20.44 -6.59 -5.23
CA ILE A 415 -21.58 -6.96 -6.08
C ILE A 415 -22.37 -8.16 -5.53
N GLY A 416 -23.67 -8.26 -5.89
CA GLY A 416 -24.56 -9.39 -5.54
C GLY A 416 -25.41 -9.24 -4.26
N VAL A 417 -26.24 -10.24 -3.95
CA VAL A 417 -27.26 -10.24 -2.86
C VAL A 417 -26.65 -10.23 -1.45
N LYS A 418 -25.35 -10.52 -1.31
CA LYS A 418 -24.61 -10.54 -0.04
C LYS A 418 -24.16 -9.14 0.45
N ARG A 419 -24.79 -8.06 -0.03
CA ARG A 419 -24.59 -6.64 0.37
C ARG A 419 -24.60 -6.39 1.89
N HIS A 420 -25.13 -7.31 2.69
CA HIS A 420 -25.25 -7.20 4.15
C HIS A 420 -24.39 -8.19 4.96
N SER A 421 -23.40 -8.86 4.34
CA SER A 421 -22.43 -9.67 5.09
C SER A 421 -21.18 -8.86 5.47
N ARG A 422 -20.41 -9.31 6.47
CA ARG A 422 -19.10 -8.73 6.87
C ARG A 422 -18.18 -8.39 5.67
N HIS A 423 -18.27 -9.19 4.60
CA HIS A 423 -17.52 -8.99 3.36
C HIS A 423 -17.93 -7.76 2.55
N ASN A 424 -19.14 -7.24 2.77
CA ASN A 424 -19.70 -6.13 1.99
C ASN A 424 -20.02 -4.89 2.82
N GLN A 425 -19.77 -4.90 4.14
CA GLN A 425 -19.85 -3.71 4.98
C GLN A 425 -18.50 -3.39 5.66
N GLY A 426 -17.62 -4.38 5.84
CA GLY A 426 -16.36 -4.23 6.58
C GLY A 426 -15.07 -4.62 5.87
N ARG A 427 -15.13 -5.15 4.64
CA ARG A 427 -13.94 -5.37 3.77
C ARG A 427 -13.81 -4.34 2.64
N ASN A 428 -14.62 -3.28 2.67
CA ASN A 428 -14.83 -2.39 1.53
C ASN A 428 -14.04 -1.09 1.57
N ARG A 429 -13.02 -0.95 2.42
CA ARG A 429 -12.15 0.22 2.35
C ARG A 429 -10.72 -0.20 2.58
N SER A 430 -10.00 -0.28 1.47
CA SER A 430 -8.55 -0.44 1.44
C SER A 430 -7.87 0.87 1.83
N LEU A 431 -6.61 0.80 2.25
CA LEU A 431 -5.76 2.00 2.36
C LEU A 431 -5.60 2.71 1.00
N VAL A 432 -5.78 2.00 -0.11
CA VAL A 432 -5.87 2.59 -1.48
C VAL A 432 -7.13 3.44 -1.65
N GLU A 433 -8.20 3.18 -0.92
CA GLU A 433 -9.36 4.08 -0.94
C GLU A 433 -9.18 5.33 -0.08
N ASP A 434 -8.19 5.35 0.82
CA ASP A 434 -7.74 6.54 1.58
C ASP A 434 -6.74 7.40 0.79
N SER A 435 -6.65 7.19 -0.51
CA SER A 435 -5.76 7.89 -1.45
C SER A 435 -6.41 9.09 -2.14
N SER A 436 -5.61 10.00 -2.69
CA SER A 436 -6.11 11.20 -3.36
C SER A 436 -6.96 10.83 -4.57
N PHE A 437 -7.96 11.65 -4.88
CA PHE A 437 -8.77 11.42 -6.08
C PHE A 437 -7.91 11.44 -7.35
N ASP A 438 -6.96 12.37 -7.40
CA ASP A 438 -5.98 12.52 -8.48
C ASP A 438 -5.20 11.25 -8.76
N THR A 439 -4.51 10.71 -7.75
CA THR A 439 -3.67 9.53 -7.95
C THR A 439 -4.50 8.29 -8.30
N LYS A 440 -5.73 8.19 -7.80
CA LYS A 440 -6.68 7.14 -8.21
C LYS A 440 -7.09 7.31 -9.66
N PHE A 441 -7.40 8.53 -10.10
CA PHE A 441 -7.79 8.84 -11.46
C PHE A 441 -6.65 8.50 -12.43
N ASP A 442 -5.44 8.96 -12.13
CA ASP A 442 -4.24 8.69 -12.91
C ASP A 442 -3.93 7.18 -12.96
N GLY A 443 -4.14 6.46 -11.85
CA GLY A 443 -4.00 5.00 -11.81
C GLY A 443 -4.98 4.26 -12.75
N ILE A 444 -6.19 4.79 -12.96
CA ILE A 444 -7.15 4.24 -13.92
C ILE A 444 -6.74 4.57 -15.35
N VAL A 445 -6.33 5.81 -15.62
CA VAL A 445 -5.77 6.25 -16.91
C VAL A 445 -4.60 5.35 -17.32
N HIS A 446 -3.63 5.19 -16.41
CA HIS A 446 -2.45 4.35 -16.60
C HIS A 446 -2.82 2.89 -16.90
N LEU A 447 -3.81 2.34 -16.19
CA LEU A 447 -4.30 0.99 -16.45
C LEU A 447 -4.90 0.84 -17.86
N ILE A 448 -5.72 1.79 -18.30
CA ILE A 448 -6.34 1.76 -19.64
C ILE A 448 -5.27 1.82 -20.72
N ASN A 449 -4.28 2.72 -20.57
CA ASN A 449 -3.17 2.85 -21.51
C ASN A 449 -2.30 1.58 -21.59
N ASN A 450 -2.30 0.75 -20.54
CA ASN A 450 -1.56 -0.52 -20.50
C ASN A 450 -2.40 -1.76 -20.84
N GLN A 451 -3.67 -1.61 -21.26
CA GLN A 451 -4.55 -2.74 -21.61
C GLN A 451 -3.94 -3.65 -22.70
N GLU A 452 -3.31 -3.05 -23.72
CA GLU A 452 -2.69 -3.79 -24.81
C GLU A 452 -1.52 -4.66 -24.30
N ARG A 453 -0.61 -4.08 -23.51
CA ARG A 453 0.54 -4.79 -22.93
C ARG A 453 0.10 -5.98 -22.07
N ILE A 454 -0.94 -5.79 -21.25
CA ILE A 454 -1.53 -6.86 -20.42
C ILE A 454 -2.07 -7.99 -21.31
N ASN A 455 -2.78 -7.65 -22.40
CA ASN A 455 -3.33 -8.63 -23.33
C ASN A 455 -2.23 -9.42 -24.07
N VAL A 456 -1.15 -8.75 -24.48
CA VAL A 456 0.00 -9.40 -25.12
C VAL A 456 0.72 -10.35 -24.14
N MET A 457 0.86 -9.94 -22.88
CA MET A 457 1.43 -10.80 -21.83
C MET A 457 0.58 -12.08 -21.63
N LEU A 458 -0.75 -11.95 -21.57
CA LEU A 458 -1.64 -13.11 -21.45
C LEU A 458 -1.61 -14.01 -22.70
N ASP A 459 -1.54 -13.42 -23.90
CA ASP A 459 -1.38 -14.18 -25.14
C ASP A 459 -0.08 -14.99 -25.14
N ASN A 460 1.01 -14.41 -24.65
CA ASN A 460 2.29 -15.11 -24.53
C ASN A 460 2.23 -16.29 -23.54
N ILE A 461 1.53 -16.13 -22.41
CA ILE A 461 1.30 -17.23 -21.46
C ILE A 461 0.51 -18.36 -22.13
N ILE A 462 -0.59 -18.04 -22.82
CA ILE A 462 -1.43 -19.02 -23.53
C ILE A 462 -0.63 -19.73 -24.64
N GLY A 463 0.17 -18.97 -25.40
CA GLY A 463 1.05 -19.48 -26.44
C GLY A 463 2.10 -20.43 -25.88
N THR A 464 2.72 -20.09 -24.74
CA THR A 464 3.70 -20.92 -24.05
C THR A 464 3.10 -22.26 -23.61
N HIS A 465 1.91 -22.24 -23.00
CA HIS A 465 1.21 -23.48 -22.63
C HIS A 465 0.86 -24.33 -23.84
N THR A 466 0.45 -23.69 -24.94
CA THR A 466 0.11 -24.38 -26.19
C THR A 466 1.33 -25.07 -26.80
N ALA A 467 2.47 -24.37 -26.90
CA ALA A 467 3.73 -24.95 -27.39
C ALA A 467 4.19 -26.13 -26.52
N ASN A 468 4.10 -25.96 -25.19
CA ASN A 468 4.44 -27.01 -24.23
C ASN A 468 3.51 -28.23 -24.32
N LEU A 469 2.22 -28.03 -24.60
CA LEU A 469 1.27 -29.12 -24.85
C LEU A 469 1.63 -29.92 -26.10
N VAL A 470 1.99 -29.25 -27.20
CA VAL A 470 2.41 -29.89 -28.45
C VAL A 470 3.66 -30.74 -28.21
N SER A 471 4.71 -30.14 -27.63
CA SER A 471 5.97 -30.85 -27.31
C SER A 471 5.75 -32.04 -26.38
N THR A 472 4.89 -31.89 -25.36
CA THR A 472 4.55 -32.98 -24.43
C THR A 472 3.79 -34.11 -25.16
N GLN A 473 2.85 -33.76 -26.05
CA GLN A 473 2.07 -34.74 -26.81
C GLN A 473 2.95 -35.54 -27.79
N GLU A 474 3.91 -34.89 -28.44
CA GLU A 474 4.88 -35.55 -29.32
C GLU A 474 5.69 -36.61 -28.57
N LYS A 475 6.20 -36.26 -27.37
CA LYS A 475 6.92 -37.21 -26.50
C LYS A 475 6.05 -38.39 -26.05
N ILE A 476 4.78 -38.12 -25.71
CA ILE A 476 3.81 -39.19 -25.39
C ILE A 476 3.61 -40.11 -26.60
N ASN A 477 3.38 -39.56 -27.78
CA ASN A 477 3.18 -40.33 -29.01
C ASN A 477 4.41 -41.21 -29.34
N GLN A 478 5.61 -40.69 -29.12
CA GLN A 478 6.86 -41.45 -29.31
C GLN A 478 6.94 -42.66 -28.37
N LEU A 479 6.67 -42.47 -27.07
CA LEU A 479 6.68 -43.57 -26.09
C LEU A 479 5.55 -44.59 -26.35
N GLU A 480 4.37 -44.13 -26.77
CA GLU A 480 3.26 -45.03 -27.11
C GLU A 480 3.55 -45.86 -28.36
N ARG A 481 4.24 -45.29 -29.37
CA ARG A 481 4.75 -46.05 -30.53
C ARG A 481 5.79 -47.08 -30.11
N LEU A 482 6.77 -46.71 -29.27
CA LEU A 482 7.77 -47.65 -28.75
C LEU A 482 7.12 -48.80 -27.98
N LYS A 483 6.07 -48.52 -27.20
CA LYS A 483 5.29 -49.55 -26.49
C LYS A 483 4.60 -50.52 -27.46
N LEU A 484 4.06 -50.01 -28.58
CA LEU A 484 3.44 -50.84 -29.62
C LEU A 484 4.48 -51.71 -30.35
N GLU A 485 5.64 -51.15 -30.68
CA GLU A 485 6.72 -51.84 -31.39
C GLU A 485 7.39 -52.93 -30.54
N ARG A 486 7.59 -52.66 -29.24
CA ARG A 486 8.31 -53.56 -28.31
C ARG A 486 7.39 -54.46 -27.48
N GLY A 487 6.07 -54.24 -27.50
CA GLY A 487 5.09 -54.91 -26.65
C GLY A 487 5.05 -54.42 -25.20
N SER A 488 6.16 -53.89 -24.66
CA SER A 488 6.23 -53.26 -23.34
C SER A 488 7.27 -52.14 -23.29
N LEU A 489 7.14 -51.23 -22.31
CA LEU A 489 8.12 -50.20 -22.00
C LEU A 489 9.02 -50.66 -20.86
N LYS A 490 10.28 -50.19 -20.84
CA LYS A 490 11.12 -50.29 -19.65
C LYS A 490 10.48 -49.53 -18.49
N ARG A 491 10.87 -49.87 -17.25
CA ARG A 491 10.34 -49.22 -16.04
C ARG A 491 10.46 -47.69 -16.10
N GLU A 492 11.65 -47.19 -16.45
CA GLU A 492 11.93 -45.75 -16.58
C GLU A 492 11.08 -45.08 -17.68
N GLU A 493 10.92 -45.73 -18.84
CA GLU A 493 10.08 -45.24 -19.94
C GLU A 493 8.59 -45.20 -19.53
N ASN A 494 8.13 -46.15 -18.73
CA ASN A 494 6.75 -46.19 -18.23
C ASN A 494 6.50 -45.16 -17.11
N GLU A 495 7.48 -44.93 -16.24
CA GLU A 495 7.47 -43.84 -15.26
C GLU A 495 7.44 -42.48 -15.97
N GLN A 496 8.26 -42.31 -17.02
CA GLN A 496 8.27 -41.12 -17.86
C GLN A 496 6.92 -40.89 -18.57
N LEU A 497 6.32 -41.94 -19.16
CA LEU A 497 5.00 -41.84 -19.79
C LEU A 497 3.93 -41.39 -18.80
N THR A 498 3.96 -41.93 -17.57
CA THR A 498 3.03 -41.55 -16.50
C THR A 498 3.21 -40.08 -16.11
N SER A 499 4.46 -39.64 -15.96
CA SER A 499 4.80 -38.24 -15.67
C SER A 499 4.33 -37.28 -16.76
N LEU A 500 4.60 -37.60 -18.04
CA LEU A 500 4.17 -36.80 -19.19
C LEU A 500 2.65 -36.69 -19.29
N LYS A 501 1.91 -37.78 -19.00
CA LYS A 501 0.43 -37.75 -18.96
C LYS A 501 -0.11 -36.84 -17.86
N SER A 502 0.51 -36.87 -16.67
CA SER A 502 0.18 -35.95 -15.58
C SER A 502 0.48 -34.50 -15.98
N GLN A 503 1.65 -34.26 -16.57
CA GLN A 503 2.05 -32.94 -17.04
C GLN A 503 1.12 -32.38 -18.13
N LYS A 504 0.69 -33.21 -19.08
CA LYS A 504 -0.29 -32.81 -20.10
C LYS A 504 -1.61 -32.37 -19.45
N SER A 505 -2.11 -33.14 -18.47
CA SER A 505 -3.34 -32.79 -17.75
C SER A 505 -3.23 -31.43 -17.05
N GLU A 506 -2.08 -31.18 -16.42
CA GLU A 506 -1.78 -29.90 -15.78
C GLU A 506 -1.76 -28.74 -16.78
N LEU A 507 -1.05 -28.89 -17.89
CA LEU A 507 -0.95 -27.86 -18.92
C LEU A 507 -2.30 -27.50 -19.54
N ILE A 508 -3.21 -28.47 -19.71
CA ILE A 508 -4.58 -28.21 -20.18
C ILE A 508 -5.30 -27.29 -19.20
N LYS A 509 -5.21 -27.55 -17.89
CA LYS A 509 -5.84 -26.72 -16.86
C LYS A 509 -5.28 -25.29 -16.88
N LEU A 510 -3.95 -25.16 -16.94
CA LEU A 510 -3.28 -23.86 -16.95
C LEU A 510 -3.63 -23.04 -18.20
N LYS A 511 -3.68 -23.67 -19.37
CA LYS A 511 -4.11 -23.01 -20.62
C LYS A 511 -5.55 -22.48 -20.51
N VAL A 512 -6.49 -23.34 -20.12
CA VAL A 512 -7.92 -22.95 -19.98
C VAL A 512 -8.09 -21.84 -18.94
N ASP A 513 -7.34 -21.91 -17.84
CA ASP A 513 -7.35 -20.86 -16.83
C ASP A 513 -6.81 -19.53 -17.36
N ALA A 514 -5.70 -19.52 -18.11
CA ALA A 514 -5.17 -18.31 -18.71
C ALA A 514 -6.14 -17.68 -19.73
N GLU A 515 -6.82 -18.51 -20.54
CA GLU A 515 -7.88 -18.05 -21.46
C GLU A 515 -9.05 -17.43 -20.68
N THR A 516 -9.50 -18.09 -19.61
CA THR A 516 -10.57 -17.59 -18.74
C THR A 516 -10.19 -16.26 -18.09
N ILE A 517 -8.97 -16.15 -17.56
CA ILE A 517 -8.48 -14.93 -16.92
C ILE A 517 -8.39 -13.78 -17.92
N LYS A 518 -7.93 -14.05 -19.15
CA LYS A 518 -7.92 -13.05 -20.22
C LYS A 518 -9.31 -12.54 -20.57
N GLU A 519 -10.29 -13.44 -20.70
CA GLU A 519 -11.69 -13.06 -20.94
C GLU A 519 -12.22 -12.20 -19.79
N THR A 520 -12.02 -12.63 -18.54
CA THR A 520 -12.44 -11.87 -17.35
C THR A 520 -11.80 -10.48 -17.29
N ILE A 521 -10.50 -10.36 -17.54
CA ILE A 521 -9.79 -9.07 -17.56
C ILE A 521 -10.37 -8.14 -18.63
N ASN A 522 -10.60 -8.63 -19.85
CA ASN A 522 -11.18 -7.81 -20.91
C ASN A 522 -12.63 -7.40 -20.61
N ASN A 523 -13.42 -8.30 -20.02
CA ASN A 523 -14.76 -7.95 -19.54
C ASN A 523 -14.73 -6.86 -18.46
N ARG A 524 -13.72 -6.86 -17.58
CA ARG A 524 -13.53 -5.79 -16.58
C ARG A 524 -13.21 -4.45 -17.23
N PHE A 525 -12.35 -4.41 -18.25
CA PHE A 525 -12.10 -3.18 -19.01
C PHE A 525 -13.38 -2.61 -19.64
N VAL A 526 -14.23 -3.48 -20.21
CA VAL A 526 -15.50 -3.07 -20.83
C VAL A 526 -16.51 -2.57 -19.80
N THR A 527 -16.57 -3.17 -18.62
CA THR A 527 -17.63 -2.92 -17.62
C THR A 527 -17.22 -1.98 -16.50
N MET A 528 -15.95 -1.55 -16.44
CA MET A 528 -15.36 -0.71 -15.39
C MET A 528 -16.23 0.51 -15.06
N PHE A 529 -16.74 1.18 -16.10
CA PHE A 529 -17.46 2.45 -15.99
C PHE A 529 -18.99 2.31 -16.01
N LYS A 530 -19.55 1.12 -15.81
CA LYS A 530 -21.01 0.91 -15.89
C LYS A 530 -21.84 1.74 -14.89
N ASN A 531 -21.21 2.22 -13.81
CA ASN A 531 -21.83 3.03 -12.77
C ASN A 531 -21.49 4.53 -12.88
N PHE A 532 -20.77 4.95 -13.94
CA PHE A 532 -20.36 6.34 -14.16
C PHE A 532 -21.43 7.13 -14.93
N PRO A 533 -21.38 8.47 -14.89
CA PRO A 533 -22.28 9.30 -15.68
C PRO A 533 -22.17 9.00 -17.18
N ILE A 534 -23.28 9.21 -17.90
CA ILE A 534 -23.22 9.29 -19.36
C ILE A 534 -22.46 10.55 -19.76
N ILE A 535 -21.70 10.49 -20.85
CA ILE A 535 -20.99 11.63 -21.40
C ILE A 535 -21.44 11.89 -22.83
N ASN A 536 -21.87 13.12 -23.12
CA ASN A 536 -22.37 13.53 -24.44
C ASN A 536 -23.42 12.55 -25.01
N GLY A 537 -24.36 12.14 -24.16
CA GLY A 537 -25.45 11.22 -24.49
C GLY A 537 -25.07 9.74 -24.66
N LYS A 538 -23.82 9.36 -24.37
CA LYS A 538 -23.32 7.98 -24.53
C LYS A 538 -22.81 7.38 -23.21
N PRO A 539 -22.88 6.06 -23.02
CA PRO A 539 -22.26 5.40 -21.88
C PRO A 539 -20.75 5.65 -21.84
N MET A 540 -20.21 5.78 -20.62
CA MET A 540 -18.77 5.92 -20.41
C MET A 540 -18.03 4.63 -20.84
N THR A 541 -16.94 4.80 -21.59
CA THR A 541 -16.01 3.73 -21.99
C THR A 541 -14.58 4.15 -21.62
N GLY A 542 -13.62 3.23 -21.63
CA GLY A 542 -12.20 3.58 -21.38
C GLY A 542 -11.68 4.65 -22.33
N GLU A 543 -11.97 4.52 -23.63
CA GLU A 543 -11.60 5.52 -24.64
C GLU A 543 -12.18 6.91 -24.31
N ARG A 544 -13.49 7.00 -24.01
CA ARG A 544 -14.13 8.28 -23.64
C ARG A 544 -13.57 8.85 -22.35
N PHE A 545 -13.25 7.99 -21.38
CA PHE A 545 -12.66 8.40 -20.12
C PHE A 545 -11.30 9.07 -20.34
N ILE A 546 -10.47 8.53 -21.25
CA ILE A 546 -9.19 9.14 -21.63
C ILE A 546 -9.40 10.45 -22.40
N THR A 547 -10.25 10.44 -23.43
CA THR A 547 -10.47 11.62 -24.30
C THR A 547 -11.01 12.83 -23.53
N HIS A 548 -11.90 12.60 -22.56
CA HIS A 548 -12.58 13.67 -21.79
C HIS A 548 -12.10 13.75 -20.34
N GLN A 549 -10.88 13.28 -20.05
CA GLN A 549 -10.37 13.18 -18.68
C GLN A 549 -10.38 14.52 -17.93
N ASN A 550 -10.07 15.61 -18.64
CA ASN A 550 -10.00 16.96 -18.08
C ASN A 550 -11.37 17.44 -17.61
N GLU A 551 -12.46 17.04 -18.26
CA GLU A 551 -13.82 17.39 -17.85
C GLU A 551 -14.38 16.43 -16.80
N ILE A 552 -14.08 15.13 -16.93
CA ILE A 552 -14.62 14.10 -16.04
C ILE A 552 -14.05 14.23 -14.62
N LYS A 553 -12.74 14.44 -14.48
CA LYS A 553 -12.07 14.50 -13.18
C LYS A 553 -12.68 15.56 -12.24
N PRO A 554 -12.68 16.86 -12.58
CA PRO A 554 -13.25 17.90 -11.72
C PRO A 554 -14.76 17.75 -11.51
N ALA A 555 -15.50 17.20 -12.48
CA ALA A 555 -16.92 16.88 -12.30
C ALA A 555 -17.11 15.83 -11.18
N LEU A 556 -16.34 14.75 -11.19
CA LEU A 556 -16.41 13.72 -10.14
C LEU A 556 -15.86 14.21 -8.79
N GLU A 557 -14.91 15.13 -8.78
CA GLU A 557 -14.48 15.82 -7.56
C GLU A 557 -15.60 16.69 -6.98
N LEU A 558 -16.31 17.45 -7.81
CA LEU A 558 -17.49 18.20 -7.38
C LEU A 558 -18.58 17.26 -6.81
N GLU A 559 -18.81 16.11 -7.45
CA GLU A 559 -19.71 15.08 -6.92
C GLU A 559 -19.25 14.62 -5.52
N LYS A 560 -17.96 14.34 -5.33
CA LYS A 560 -17.39 13.96 -4.04
C LYS A 560 -17.62 15.07 -3.01
N LEU A 561 -17.33 16.33 -3.31
CA LEU A 561 -17.52 17.46 -2.39
C LEU A 561 -18.98 17.66 -1.99
N ALA A 562 -19.93 17.48 -2.92
CA ALA A 562 -21.36 17.57 -2.68
C ALA A 562 -21.89 16.55 -1.65
N ASN A 563 -21.11 15.50 -1.35
CA ASN A 563 -21.46 14.47 -0.38
C ASN A 563 -20.77 14.66 1.00
N ASN A 564 -20.33 15.90 1.31
CA ASN A 564 -19.73 16.30 2.59
C ASN A 564 -18.62 15.35 3.08
N PRO A 565 -17.44 15.35 2.43
CA PRO A 565 -16.33 14.57 2.92
C PRO A 565 -15.93 14.96 4.35
N VAL A 566 -15.13 14.12 4.99
CA VAL A 566 -14.57 14.34 6.32
C VAL A 566 -13.08 14.05 6.32
N LEU A 567 -12.33 14.78 7.15
CA LEU A 567 -10.87 14.59 7.31
C LEU A 567 -10.51 13.55 8.35
N PHE A 568 -11.45 13.17 9.21
CA PHE A 568 -11.24 12.22 10.30
C PHE A 568 -12.31 11.14 10.28
N SER A 569 -11.96 9.95 10.77
CA SER A 569 -12.94 8.91 11.08
C SER A 569 -13.80 9.33 12.29
N ASP A 570 -14.90 8.61 12.51
CA ASP A 570 -15.79 8.89 13.66
C ASP A 570 -15.06 8.77 15.01
N ASP A 571 -14.03 7.91 15.10
CA ASP A 571 -13.15 7.74 16.26
C ASP A 571 -11.88 8.63 16.24
N GLY A 572 -11.82 9.62 15.35
CA GLY A 572 -10.80 10.69 15.39
C GLY A 572 -9.47 10.37 14.73
N ARG A 573 -9.35 9.27 13.98
CA ARG A 573 -8.14 8.97 13.20
C ARG A 573 -8.14 9.81 11.92
N PRO A 574 -7.02 10.46 11.55
CA PRO A 574 -6.98 11.26 10.34
C PRO A 574 -7.04 10.34 9.11
N TYR A 575 -7.92 10.67 8.16
CA TYR A 575 -7.85 10.14 6.81
C TYR A 575 -6.71 10.84 6.06
N ARG A 576 -6.00 10.09 5.22
CA ARG A 576 -4.96 10.71 4.38
C ARG A 576 -5.58 11.68 3.39
N ASN A 577 -6.73 11.34 2.81
CA ASN A 577 -7.47 12.20 1.90
C ASN A 577 -8.94 12.35 2.34
N PRO A 578 -9.62 13.47 2.02
CA PRO A 578 -10.99 13.69 2.46
C PRO A 578 -11.92 12.54 2.04
N TRP A 579 -12.65 12.00 3.00
CA TRP A 579 -13.48 10.81 2.82
C TRP A 579 -14.96 11.12 2.84
N THR A 580 -15.71 10.67 1.84
CA THR A 580 -17.17 10.66 1.91
C THR A 580 -17.70 9.27 2.22
N THR A 581 -18.88 9.22 2.85
CA THR A 581 -19.73 8.02 2.76
C THR A 581 -20.12 7.77 1.28
N ARG A 582 -20.81 6.66 0.98
CA ARG A 582 -21.17 6.35 -0.42
C ARG A 582 -22.04 7.48 -0.98
N ASN A 583 -21.67 8.00 -2.15
CA ASN A 583 -22.34 9.16 -2.75
C ASN A 583 -23.83 8.88 -2.97
N THR A 584 -24.67 9.70 -2.36
CA THR A 584 -26.11 9.75 -2.57
C THR A 584 -26.47 10.80 -3.62
N ILE A 585 -25.77 11.93 -3.61
CA ILE A 585 -25.80 12.94 -4.67
C ILE A 585 -24.82 12.51 -5.75
N ARG A 586 -25.30 12.30 -6.97
CA ARG A 586 -24.50 11.79 -8.09
C ARG A 586 -24.73 12.60 -9.34
N ILE A 587 -23.68 12.81 -10.11
CA ILE A 587 -23.78 13.29 -11.48
C ILE A 587 -24.21 12.10 -12.33
N THR A 588 -25.31 12.26 -13.05
CA THR A 588 -25.87 11.23 -13.94
C THR A 588 -25.48 11.48 -15.39
N ALA A 589 -25.22 12.73 -15.76
CA ALA A 589 -24.80 13.12 -17.11
C ALA A 589 -23.82 14.29 -17.09
N ILE A 590 -22.84 14.23 -17.99
CA ILE A 590 -21.88 15.28 -18.33
C ILE A 590 -22.07 15.61 -19.81
N GLU A 591 -22.40 16.84 -20.15
CA GLU A 591 -22.55 17.28 -21.55
C GLU A 591 -21.69 18.51 -21.83
N GLU A 592 -21.01 18.48 -22.96
CA GLU A 592 -20.20 19.57 -23.48
C GLU A 592 -20.99 20.38 -24.50
N HIS A 593 -21.14 21.68 -24.24
CA HIS A 593 -21.81 22.64 -25.12
C HIS A 593 -20.87 23.81 -25.40
N GLY A 594 -19.93 23.61 -26.32
CA GLY A 594 -18.88 24.60 -26.61
C GLY A 594 -17.92 24.75 -25.42
N ASN A 595 -17.89 25.94 -24.81
CA ASN A 595 -17.07 26.20 -23.61
C ASN A 595 -17.80 25.85 -22.30
N ASP A 596 -19.10 25.56 -22.36
CA ASP A 596 -19.92 25.32 -21.18
C ASP A 596 -20.06 23.81 -20.92
N MET A 597 -19.98 23.45 -19.65
CA MET A 597 -20.17 22.12 -19.11
C MET A 597 -21.52 22.06 -18.41
N HIS A 598 -22.32 21.07 -18.78
CA HIS A 598 -23.62 20.80 -18.19
C HIS A 598 -23.53 19.54 -17.34
N LEU A 599 -23.50 19.72 -16.01
CA LEU A 599 -23.39 18.64 -15.03
C LEU A 599 -24.77 18.39 -14.41
N THR A 600 -25.42 17.28 -14.78
CA THR A 600 -26.75 16.94 -14.28
C THR A 600 -26.68 16.03 -13.07
N PHE A 601 -27.23 16.48 -11.94
CA PHE A 601 -27.29 15.71 -10.71
C PHE A 601 -28.61 14.94 -10.58
N ASN A 602 -28.59 13.78 -9.92
CA ASN A 602 -29.81 13.07 -9.54
C ASN A 602 -30.67 13.88 -8.54
N GLU A 603 -30.02 14.62 -7.64
CA GLU A 603 -30.59 15.53 -6.67
C GLU A 603 -29.65 16.73 -6.51
N CYS A 604 -30.20 17.94 -6.46
CA CYS A 604 -29.41 19.17 -6.45
C CYS A 604 -29.79 20.09 -5.28
N ASN A 605 -28.89 20.25 -4.31
CA ASN A 605 -28.97 21.31 -3.31
C ASN A 605 -28.14 22.51 -3.77
N ARG A 606 -28.81 23.48 -4.42
CA ARG A 606 -28.14 24.62 -5.07
C ARG A 606 -27.30 25.46 -4.11
N SER A 607 -27.83 25.81 -2.94
CA SER A 607 -27.09 26.64 -1.98
C SER A 607 -25.86 25.90 -1.44
N HIS A 608 -25.95 24.59 -1.26
CA HIS A 608 -24.80 23.78 -0.88
C HIS A 608 -23.72 23.75 -1.96
N LEU A 609 -24.10 23.51 -3.23
CA LEU A 609 -23.17 23.49 -4.36
C LEU A 609 -22.54 24.86 -4.60
N ILE A 610 -23.31 25.95 -4.55
CA ILE A 610 -22.77 27.32 -4.68
C ILE A 610 -21.69 27.58 -3.62
N ASN A 611 -21.93 27.23 -2.36
CA ASN A 611 -20.92 27.41 -1.31
C ASN A 611 -19.64 26.60 -1.58
N ILE A 612 -19.76 25.39 -2.16
CA ILE A 612 -18.60 24.57 -2.54
C ILE A 612 -17.83 25.26 -3.67
N LEU A 613 -18.54 25.72 -4.71
CA LEU A 613 -17.97 26.41 -5.87
C LEU A 613 -17.27 27.72 -5.46
N GLU A 614 -17.90 28.54 -4.62
CA GLU A 614 -17.30 29.76 -4.06
C GLU A 614 -16.02 29.44 -3.26
N SER A 615 -16.02 28.37 -2.47
CA SER A 615 -14.82 27.92 -1.73
C SER A 615 -13.69 27.46 -2.67
N ALA A 616 -14.04 26.94 -3.85
CA ALA A 616 -13.10 26.60 -4.91
C ALA A 616 -12.61 27.81 -5.72
N GLY A 617 -13.12 29.02 -5.44
CA GLY A 617 -12.80 30.23 -6.22
C GLY A 617 -13.55 30.35 -7.55
N VAL A 618 -14.69 29.66 -7.68
CA VAL A 618 -15.56 29.77 -8.86
C VAL A 618 -16.36 31.06 -8.78
N GLU A 619 -16.30 31.87 -9.83
CA GLU A 619 -16.91 33.21 -9.86
C GLU A 619 -18.30 33.23 -10.48
N SER A 620 -18.56 32.33 -11.44
CA SER A 620 -19.82 32.31 -12.18
C SER A 620 -20.28 30.90 -12.50
N CYS A 621 -21.56 30.62 -12.22
CA CYS A 621 -22.26 29.41 -12.65
C CYS A 621 -23.77 29.66 -12.69
N GLU A 622 -24.49 28.87 -13.48
CA GLU A 622 -25.94 28.91 -13.56
C GLU A 622 -26.56 27.54 -13.22
N PHE A 623 -27.83 27.53 -12.79
CA PHE A 623 -28.57 26.30 -12.53
C PHE A 623 -29.85 26.26 -13.36
N ASN A 624 -30.03 25.16 -14.10
CA ASN A 624 -31.29 24.81 -14.74
C ASN A 624 -31.82 23.49 -14.14
N GLY A 625 -32.84 23.57 -13.29
CA GLY A 625 -33.32 22.39 -12.55
C GLY A 625 -32.23 21.80 -11.66
N ASN A 626 -31.84 20.54 -11.94
CA ASN A 626 -30.73 19.82 -11.30
C ASN A 626 -29.42 19.87 -12.09
N THR A 627 -29.37 20.65 -13.17
CA THR A 627 -28.18 20.79 -14.02
C THR A 627 -27.44 22.06 -13.65
N LEU A 628 -26.17 21.91 -13.30
CA LEU A 628 -25.20 22.99 -13.16
C LEU A 628 -24.61 23.30 -14.54
N ILE A 629 -24.61 24.57 -14.91
CA ILE A 629 -23.96 25.10 -16.11
C ILE A 629 -22.76 25.92 -15.64
N ILE A 630 -21.56 25.51 -16.04
CA ILE A 630 -20.30 26.10 -15.61
C ILE A 630 -19.31 26.05 -16.78
N SER A 631 -18.47 27.07 -16.96
CA SER A 631 -17.47 27.03 -18.03
C SER A 631 -16.40 25.96 -17.73
N LYS A 632 -15.72 25.46 -18.78
CA LYS A 632 -14.59 24.53 -18.60
C LYS A 632 -13.51 25.09 -17.67
N GLU A 633 -13.17 26.36 -17.82
CA GLU A 633 -12.17 27.06 -16.98
C GLU A 633 -12.56 27.09 -15.50
N GLU A 634 -13.81 27.47 -15.20
CA GLU A 634 -14.30 27.50 -13.82
C GLU A 634 -14.38 26.10 -13.20
N LEU A 635 -14.75 25.09 -14.00
CA LEU A 635 -14.78 23.70 -13.54
C LEU A 635 -13.40 23.20 -13.10
N GLN A 636 -12.31 23.61 -13.79
CA GLN A 636 -10.94 23.21 -13.44
C GLN A 636 -10.43 23.77 -12.10
N LYS A 637 -11.10 24.78 -11.53
CA LYS A 637 -10.73 25.32 -10.21
C LYS A 637 -11.08 24.36 -9.07
N ILE A 638 -11.99 23.42 -9.32
CA ILE A 638 -12.49 22.46 -8.34
C ILE A 638 -11.48 21.33 -8.18
N ASN A 639 -11.15 21.00 -6.93
CA ASN A 639 -10.35 19.84 -6.55
C ASN A 639 -10.84 19.25 -5.23
N GLU A 640 -10.38 18.06 -4.87
CA GLU A 640 -10.84 17.38 -3.66
C GLU A 640 -10.60 18.13 -2.32
N ASN A 641 -9.73 19.14 -2.30
CA ASN A 641 -9.43 19.96 -1.13
C ASN A 641 -10.11 21.34 -1.16
N SER A 642 -10.93 21.66 -2.16
CA SER A 642 -11.56 22.98 -2.34
C SER A 642 -12.36 23.48 -1.13
N ILE A 643 -12.77 22.59 -0.21
CA ILE A 643 -13.52 22.95 1.01
C ILE A 643 -12.73 22.75 2.32
N TYR A 644 -11.45 22.38 2.23
CA TYR A 644 -10.55 22.11 3.37
C TYR A 644 -9.29 22.97 3.29
N PRO A 645 -9.36 24.24 3.69
CA PRO A 645 -8.15 25.09 3.76
C PRO A 645 -7.07 24.51 4.68
N GLU A 646 -7.41 23.58 5.58
CA GLU A 646 -6.47 22.87 6.46
C GLU A 646 -5.53 21.91 5.71
N ARG A 647 -5.85 21.59 4.46
CA ARG A 647 -5.03 20.77 3.56
C ARG A 647 -4.27 21.58 2.51
N ALA A 648 -4.58 22.87 2.39
CA ALA A 648 -3.84 23.79 1.54
C ALA A 648 -2.58 24.30 2.26
N PRO A 649 -1.58 24.84 1.53
CA PRO A 649 -0.50 25.60 2.14
C PRO A 649 -1.05 26.65 3.10
N PHE A 650 -0.43 26.77 4.28
CA PHE A 650 -0.89 27.69 5.30
C PHE A 650 -0.89 29.13 4.78
N SER A 651 -1.99 29.84 4.98
CA SER A 651 -2.17 31.23 4.55
C SER A 651 -2.59 32.10 5.72
N MET A 652 -2.05 33.32 5.77
CA MET A 652 -2.41 34.32 6.78
C MET A 652 -3.78 34.95 6.52
N ASP A 653 -4.32 34.84 5.30
CA ASP A 653 -5.56 35.50 4.87
C ASP A 653 -6.81 34.61 4.98
N THR A 654 -6.64 33.32 5.29
CA THR A 654 -7.75 32.36 5.38
C THR A 654 -8.50 32.46 6.70
N ASP A 655 -9.82 32.56 6.68
CA ASP A 655 -10.63 32.41 7.91
C ASP A 655 -10.80 30.91 8.27
N TYR A 656 -9.84 30.33 8.99
CA TYR A 656 -9.88 28.91 9.38
C TYR A 656 -11.08 28.55 10.28
N LEU A 657 -11.65 29.54 10.98
CA LEU A 657 -12.79 29.41 11.89
C LEU A 657 -14.11 29.92 11.28
N ASN A 658 -14.19 29.97 9.95
CA ASN A 658 -15.40 30.35 9.25
C ASN A 658 -16.61 29.49 9.68
N MET A 659 -17.67 30.13 10.14
CA MET A 659 -18.84 29.42 10.67
C MET A 659 -19.66 28.66 9.61
N ASN A 660 -19.63 29.09 8.35
CA ASN A 660 -20.28 28.34 7.26
C ASN A 660 -19.53 27.04 6.99
N ASP A 661 -18.20 27.06 7.04
CA ASP A 661 -17.37 25.87 6.90
C ASP A 661 -17.58 24.90 8.06
N ILE A 662 -17.60 25.40 9.30
CA ILE A 662 -17.87 24.59 10.50
C ILE A 662 -19.26 23.93 10.42
N LYS A 663 -20.26 24.68 9.94
CA LYS A 663 -21.60 24.13 9.73
C LYS A 663 -21.60 23.06 8.63
N ARG A 664 -20.92 23.29 7.51
CA ARG A 664 -20.77 22.32 6.41
C ARG A 664 -20.10 21.04 6.88
N MET A 665 -18.92 21.13 7.50
CA MET A 665 -18.18 19.96 7.97
C MET A 665 -18.97 19.17 9.03
N SER A 666 -19.76 19.84 9.87
CA SER A 666 -20.57 19.17 10.90
C SER A 666 -21.62 18.21 10.31
N ALA A 667 -22.05 18.42 9.07
CA ALA A 667 -23.00 17.55 8.39
C ALA A 667 -22.38 16.21 7.94
N GLY A 668 -21.05 16.12 7.82
CA GLY A 668 -20.33 14.91 7.42
C GLY A 668 -20.08 13.93 8.56
N TYR A 669 -20.03 14.39 9.82
CA TYR A 669 -19.73 13.56 10.99
C TYR A 669 -20.98 13.03 11.70
N SER A 670 -20.92 11.78 12.15
CA SER A 670 -21.95 11.24 13.04
C SER A 670 -21.82 11.85 14.45
N GLY A 671 -22.92 12.36 15.02
CA GLY A 671 -22.92 12.90 16.39
C GLY A 671 -22.25 14.27 16.59
N SER A 672 -22.12 15.09 15.54
CA SER A 672 -21.54 16.43 15.65
C SER A 672 -22.30 17.34 16.65
N ASN A 673 -21.57 18.00 17.55
CA ASN A 673 -22.14 18.97 18.51
C ASN A 673 -21.97 20.40 18.01
N LEU A 674 -22.60 20.73 16.87
CA LEU A 674 -22.47 22.04 16.22
C LEU A 674 -22.80 23.19 17.18
N LYS A 675 -23.83 23.05 18.04
CA LYS A 675 -24.21 24.09 19.01
C LYS A 675 -23.09 24.40 20.01
N PHE A 676 -22.36 23.38 20.47
CA PHE A 676 -21.21 23.59 21.35
C PHE A 676 -20.07 24.26 20.59
N ALA A 677 -19.73 23.75 19.39
CA ALA A 677 -18.68 24.31 18.55
C ALA A 677 -18.92 25.79 18.24
N THR A 678 -20.14 26.17 17.82
CA THR A 678 -20.51 27.56 17.56
C THR A 678 -20.26 28.44 18.79
N LYS A 679 -20.78 28.06 19.96
CA LYS A 679 -20.60 28.85 21.19
C LYS A 679 -19.13 28.97 21.60
N LEU A 680 -18.36 27.89 21.44
CA LEU A 680 -16.96 27.87 21.79
C LEU A 680 -16.15 28.81 20.89
N ILE A 681 -16.37 28.76 19.57
CA ILE A 681 -15.68 29.61 18.60
C ILE A 681 -16.09 31.08 18.73
N GLU A 682 -17.39 31.37 18.89
CA GLU A 682 -17.87 32.74 19.15
C GLU A 682 -17.23 33.33 20.42
N HIS A 683 -17.13 32.53 21.49
CA HIS A 683 -16.49 32.95 22.73
C HIS A 683 -14.99 33.20 22.54
N TYR A 684 -14.29 32.31 21.84
CA TYR A 684 -12.87 32.46 21.50
C TYR A 684 -12.62 33.73 20.68
N GLN A 685 -13.34 33.94 19.58
CA GLN A 685 -13.20 35.11 18.72
C GLN A 685 -13.47 36.41 19.49
N THR A 686 -14.51 36.41 20.35
CA THR A 686 -14.81 37.55 21.22
C THR A 686 -13.65 37.85 22.18
N ARG A 687 -13.08 36.84 22.85
CA ARG A 687 -11.94 37.04 23.77
C ARG A 687 -10.68 37.52 23.05
N ILE A 688 -10.40 37.01 21.85
CA ILE A 688 -9.26 37.44 21.03
C ILE A 688 -9.39 38.91 20.61
N GLN A 689 -10.60 39.33 20.20
CA GLN A 689 -10.88 40.73 19.83
C GLN A 689 -10.83 41.67 21.05
N MET A 690 -11.41 41.28 22.19
CA MET A 690 -11.43 42.13 23.39
C MET A 690 -10.06 42.28 24.08
N ALA A 691 -9.08 41.44 23.76
CA ALA A 691 -7.75 41.45 24.34
C ALA A 691 -6.78 42.43 23.63
N GLU A 692 -7.29 43.53 23.08
CA GLU A 692 -6.66 44.35 22.03
C GLU A 692 -5.23 44.87 22.30
N GLU A 693 -4.70 44.81 23.53
CA GLU A 693 -3.32 45.23 23.85
C GLU A 693 -2.49 44.23 24.68
N ASP A 694 -3.04 43.08 25.10
CA ASP A 694 -2.34 42.13 25.98
C ASP A 694 -2.15 40.76 25.31
N PRO A 695 -0.96 40.48 24.74
CA PRO A 695 -0.62 39.18 24.17
C PRO A 695 -0.86 38.00 25.12
N SER A 696 -0.70 38.19 26.43
CA SER A 696 -0.87 37.11 27.42
C SER A 696 -2.34 36.69 27.55
N LYS A 697 -3.28 37.64 27.48
CA LYS A 697 -4.73 37.34 27.51
C LYS A 697 -5.20 36.66 26.23
N LYS A 698 -4.60 36.99 25.08
CA LYS A 698 -4.86 36.29 23.82
C LYS A 698 -4.42 34.82 23.92
N VAL A 699 -3.22 34.57 24.45
CA VAL A 699 -2.72 33.21 24.70
C VAL A 699 -3.62 32.45 25.68
N GLU A 700 -4.09 33.07 26.75
CA GLU A 700 -5.02 32.44 27.70
C GLU A 700 -6.30 31.98 27.00
N ALA A 701 -6.88 32.82 26.12
CA ALA A 701 -8.05 32.45 25.34
C ALA A 701 -7.79 31.27 24.39
N MET A 702 -6.62 31.24 23.72
CA MET A 702 -6.21 30.13 22.84
C MET A 702 -6.11 28.81 23.63
N TYR A 703 -5.44 28.86 24.77
CA TYR A 703 -5.23 27.72 25.65
C TYR A 703 -6.54 27.17 26.22
N ASP A 704 -7.37 28.03 26.81
CA ASP A 704 -8.66 27.65 27.40
C ASP A 704 -9.58 27.00 26.36
N THR A 705 -9.59 27.55 25.14
CA THR A 705 -10.43 27.06 24.05
C THR A 705 -9.98 25.68 23.58
N LEU A 706 -8.67 25.44 23.44
CA LEU A 706 -8.13 24.11 23.14
C LEU A 706 -8.50 23.08 24.24
N HIS A 707 -8.40 23.46 25.51
CA HIS A 707 -8.76 22.59 26.64
C HIS A 707 -10.26 22.32 26.77
N ALA A 708 -11.09 23.20 26.21
CA ALA A 708 -12.54 23.04 26.20
C ALA A 708 -13.01 22.00 25.15
N ILE A 709 -12.24 21.77 24.08
CA ILE A 709 -12.53 20.70 23.11
C ILE A 709 -12.20 19.36 23.79
N LYS A 710 -13.23 18.68 24.30
CA LYS A 710 -13.10 17.43 25.04
C LYS A 710 -13.61 16.25 24.24
N GLY A 711 -12.70 15.42 23.73
CA GLY A 711 -13.03 14.15 23.11
C GLY A 711 -12.15 13.84 21.91
N ASN A 712 -12.31 12.63 21.40
CA ASN A 712 -11.57 12.10 20.25
C ASN A 712 -12.51 11.79 19.09
N SER A 713 -13.70 12.41 19.03
CA SER A 713 -14.55 12.22 17.86
C SER A 713 -13.94 12.92 16.63
N GLY A 714 -14.26 12.41 15.43
CA GLY A 714 -13.76 13.02 14.18
C GLY A 714 -14.08 14.52 14.06
N PHE A 715 -15.28 14.92 14.46
CA PHE A 715 -15.69 16.33 14.44
C PHE A 715 -14.86 17.20 15.39
N GLU A 716 -14.57 16.71 16.59
CA GLU A 716 -13.76 17.44 17.58
C GLU A 716 -12.30 17.55 17.14
N LYS A 717 -11.73 16.50 16.53
CA LYS A 717 -10.38 16.55 15.93
C LYS A 717 -10.30 17.55 14.78
N HIS A 718 -11.33 17.61 13.93
CA HIS A 718 -11.40 18.61 12.86
C HIS A 718 -11.51 20.03 13.42
N LEU A 719 -12.35 20.25 14.44
CA LEU A 719 -12.45 21.55 15.11
C LEU A 719 -11.12 21.95 15.79
N GLN A 720 -10.45 20.99 16.43
CA GLN A 720 -9.13 21.18 17.03
C GLN A 720 -8.10 21.60 15.96
N LEU A 721 -8.07 20.93 14.80
CA LEU A 721 -7.17 21.28 13.70
C LEU A 721 -7.40 22.72 13.23
N LYS A 722 -8.64 23.09 12.94
CA LYS A 722 -9.00 24.47 12.56
C LYS A 722 -8.56 25.50 13.59
N LEU A 723 -8.78 25.21 14.88
CA LEU A 723 -8.36 26.10 15.96
C LEU A 723 -6.83 26.22 16.05
N GLN A 724 -6.07 25.14 15.87
CA GLN A 724 -4.60 25.21 15.86
C GLN A 724 -4.06 26.05 14.69
N LEU A 725 -4.73 26.05 13.54
CA LEU A 725 -4.38 26.90 12.39
C LEU A 725 -4.67 28.37 12.64
N ASP A 726 -5.85 28.70 13.20
CA ASP A 726 -6.15 30.08 13.60
C ASP A 726 -5.19 30.57 14.70
N ILE A 727 -4.86 29.74 15.69
CA ILE A 727 -3.85 30.04 16.71
C ILE A 727 -2.52 30.40 16.04
N GLN A 728 -2.09 29.64 15.02
CA GLN A 728 -0.89 29.97 14.26
C GLN A 728 -0.99 31.32 13.55
N GLN A 729 -2.11 31.63 12.90
CA GLN A 729 -2.32 32.94 12.28
C GLN A 729 -2.25 34.09 13.29
N LYS A 730 -2.71 33.89 14.53
CA LYS A 730 -2.66 34.93 15.56
C LYS A 730 -1.29 35.03 16.23
N LEU A 731 -0.60 33.90 16.47
CA LEU A 731 0.67 33.87 17.19
C LEU A 731 1.83 34.44 16.38
N ARG A 732 1.92 34.14 15.08
CA ARG A 732 3.04 34.60 14.23
C ARG A 732 3.27 36.11 14.29
N PRO A 733 2.27 36.98 14.02
CA PRO A 733 2.47 38.44 14.08
C PRO A 733 2.81 38.90 15.51
N ILE A 734 2.16 38.32 16.54
CA ILE A 734 2.46 38.64 17.95
C ILE A 734 3.93 38.34 18.26
N ILE A 735 4.45 37.20 17.81
CA ILE A 735 5.84 36.82 18.06
C ILE A 735 6.79 37.77 17.35
N LEU A 736 6.55 38.08 16.07
CA LEU A 736 7.39 39.00 15.30
C LEU A 736 7.47 40.39 15.95
N ASP A 737 6.36 40.89 16.50
CA ASP A 737 6.32 42.16 17.23
C ASP A 737 7.07 42.11 18.57
N LEU A 738 7.20 40.93 19.18
CA LEU A 738 7.88 40.72 20.46
C LEU A 738 9.38 40.46 20.34
N ILE A 739 9.89 40.14 19.14
CA ILE A 739 11.33 40.01 18.90
C ILE A 739 11.97 41.40 18.86
N THR A 740 12.89 41.65 19.79
CA THR A 740 13.56 42.96 19.94
C THR A 740 15.04 42.92 19.54
N GLU A 741 15.62 41.72 19.45
CA GLU A 741 17.00 41.53 19.00
C GLU A 741 17.07 41.62 17.47
N LYS A 742 17.75 42.67 16.97
CA LYS A 742 17.85 42.96 15.52
C LYS A 742 18.44 41.80 14.71
N GLU A 743 19.38 41.06 15.29
CA GLU A 743 20.01 39.90 14.66
C GLU A 743 19.05 38.71 14.47
N LEU A 744 18.03 38.60 15.33
CA LEU A 744 17.00 37.56 15.22
C LEU A 744 15.85 37.99 14.33
N GLN A 745 15.59 39.29 14.21
CA GLN A 745 14.48 39.82 13.43
C GLN A 745 14.63 39.51 11.93
N GLU A 746 15.87 39.48 11.41
CA GLU A 746 16.17 39.13 10.03
C GLU A 746 15.97 37.61 9.81
N GLY A 747 14.97 37.22 9.02
CA GLY A 747 14.68 35.83 8.69
C GLY A 747 13.82 35.04 9.69
N MET A 748 13.34 35.67 10.77
CA MET A 748 12.47 35.00 11.75
C MET A 748 11.14 34.53 11.14
N GLU A 749 10.55 35.32 10.24
CA GLU A 749 9.29 34.98 9.58
C GLU A 749 9.42 33.67 8.79
N ASP A 750 10.44 33.56 7.94
CA ASP A 750 10.74 32.34 7.18
C ASP A 750 11.06 31.15 8.12
N LYS A 751 11.78 31.40 9.21
CA LYS A 751 12.13 30.36 10.19
C LYS A 751 10.88 29.82 10.91
N LEU A 752 9.96 30.70 11.33
CA LEU A 752 8.66 30.32 11.89
C LEU A 752 7.84 29.51 10.89
N ALA A 753 7.82 29.92 9.62
CA ALA A 753 7.11 29.21 8.57
C ALA A 753 7.67 27.78 8.36
N LYS A 754 8.99 27.65 8.20
CA LYS A 754 9.65 26.34 8.02
C LYS A 754 9.51 25.43 9.25
N ALA A 755 9.67 25.97 10.46
CA ALA A 755 9.49 25.19 11.68
C ALA A 755 8.04 24.71 11.85
N TYR A 756 7.07 25.52 11.43
CA TYR A 756 5.67 25.12 11.39
C TYR A 756 5.42 24.02 10.34
N GLU A 757 5.97 24.13 9.13
CA GLU A 757 5.87 23.07 8.12
C GLU A 757 6.47 21.75 8.62
N ALA A 758 7.60 21.80 9.31
CA ALA A 758 8.17 20.64 9.99
C ALA A 758 7.25 20.08 11.08
N ALA A 759 6.61 20.94 11.88
CA ALA A 759 5.64 20.54 12.88
C ALA A 759 4.38 19.90 12.27
N VAL A 760 3.92 20.35 11.10
CA VAL A 760 2.83 19.73 10.34
C VAL A 760 3.27 18.35 9.84
N LYS A 761 4.43 18.25 9.20
CA LYS A 761 4.99 17.00 8.67
C LYS A 761 5.17 15.92 9.74
N LEU A 762 5.61 16.33 10.93
CA LEU A 762 5.82 15.45 12.09
C LEU A 762 4.58 15.29 12.98
N ASP A 763 3.47 15.95 12.61
CA ASP A 763 2.20 15.93 13.32
C ASP A 763 2.35 16.32 14.82
N ARG A 764 3.04 17.44 15.02
CA ARG A 764 3.39 18.08 16.31
C ARG A 764 2.94 19.53 16.43
N VAL A 765 2.01 19.98 15.59
CA VAL A 765 1.52 21.38 15.59
C VAL A 765 1.03 21.83 16.96
N ASN A 766 0.33 20.97 17.69
CA ASN A 766 -0.09 21.27 19.07
C ASN A 766 1.10 21.52 20.00
N TYR A 767 2.17 20.72 19.98
CA TYR A 767 3.36 20.95 20.80
C TYR A 767 4.06 22.26 20.40
N PHE A 768 4.21 22.47 19.10
CA PHE A 768 4.78 23.69 18.53
C PHE A 768 4.01 24.94 19.01
N ASN A 769 2.68 24.94 18.87
CA ASN A 769 1.82 26.04 19.30
C ASN A 769 1.94 26.31 20.81
N HIS A 770 2.07 25.28 21.65
CA HIS A 770 2.26 25.46 23.09
C HIS A 770 3.58 26.13 23.45
N VAL A 771 4.68 25.81 22.75
CA VAL A 771 5.96 26.49 22.95
C VAL A 771 5.87 27.95 22.52
N LEU A 772 5.23 28.24 21.39
CA LEU A 772 5.00 29.61 20.92
C LEU A 772 4.13 30.43 21.88
N MET A 773 3.01 29.86 22.34
CA MET A 773 2.16 30.46 23.36
C MET A 773 2.96 30.76 24.64
N ARG A 774 3.80 29.82 25.06
CA ARG A 774 4.65 29.97 26.25
C ARG A 774 5.64 31.13 26.09
N PHE A 775 6.29 31.24 24.93
CA PHE A 775 7.18 32.35 24.62
C PHE A 775 6.48 33.71 24.73
N VAL A 776 5.27 33.84 24.16
CA VAL A 776 4.50 35.09 24.18
C VAL A 776 4.22 35.58 25.61
N THR A 777 4.05 34.67 26.58
CA THR A 777 3.84 35.05 27.99
C THR A 777 5.10 35.60 28.69
N ASN A 778 6.30 35.37 28.13
CA ASN A 778 7.57 35.85 28.69
C ASN A 778 8.67 36.04 27.61
N PRO A 779 8.61 37.10 26.77
CA PRO A 779 9.46 37.26 25.59
C PRO A 779 10.82 37.93 25.87
N VAL A 780 11.40 37.75 27.06
CA VAL A 780 12.72 38.31 27.40
C VAL A 780 13.83 37.78 26.49
N ASN A 781 14.92 38.53 26.29
CA ASN A 781 15.97 38.22 25.31
C ASN A 781 16.54 36.79 25.44
N THR A 782 16.67 36.25 26.65
CA THR A 782 17.11 34.86 26.87
C THR A 782 16.13 33.85 26.26
N ASN A 783 14.82 34.14 26.32
CA ASN A 783 13.79 33.29 25.75
C ASN A 783 13.64 33.51 24.24
N GLN A 784 14.03 34.68 23.70
CA GLN A 784 14.12 34.90 22.24
C GLN A 784 15.19 34.00 21.61
N LYS A 785 16.37 33.89 22.22
CA LYS A 785 17.42 32.96 21.77
C LYS A 785 17.00 31.49 21.92
N ALA A 786 16.39 31.14 23.05
CA ALA A 786 15.87 29.78 23.26
C ALA A 786 14.77 29.41 22.24
N LEU A 787 13.92 30.36 21.87
CA LEU A 787 12.94 30.18 20.80
C LEU A 787 13.65 29.93 19.47
N ASP A 788 14.63 30.76 19.10
CA ASP A 788 15.37 30.60 17.84
C ASP A 788 16.03 29.22 17.72
N GLU A 789 16.69 28.76 18.78
CA GLU A 789 17.29 27.41 18.86
C GLU A 789 16.24 26.30 18.78
N TYR A 790 15.05 26.51 19.34
CA TYR A 790 13.96 25.55 19.24
C TYR A 790 13.41 25.46 17.82
N LEU A 791 13.18 26.60 17.14
CA LEU A 791 12.71 26.63 15.76
C LEU A 791 13.70 25.94 14.82
N GLU A 792 14.99 26.19 14.99
CA GLU A 792 16.05 25.55 14.20
C GLU A 792 16.03 24.02 14.36
N ARG A 793 15.88 23.53 15.60
CA ARG A 793 15.76 22.09 15.86
C ARG A 793 14.49 21.48 15.27
N CYS A 794 13.36 22.21 15.29
CA CYS A 794 12.14 21.76 14.62
C CYS A 794 12.38 21.54 13.12
N ILE A 795 13.06 22.48 12.46
CA ILE A 795 13.41 22.38 11.03
C ILE A 795 14.30 21.16 10.79
N GLN A 796 15.36 21.00 11.58
CA GLN A 796 16.28 19.85 11.47
C GLN A 796 15.56 18.50 11.62
N HIS A 797 14.66 18.36 12.59
CA HIS A 797 13.84 17.16 12.73
C HIS A 797 12.95 16.92 11.51
N GLY A 798 12.37 17.99 10.93
CA GLY A 798 11.59 17.92 9.71
C GLY A 798 12.41 17.45 8.49
N ASP A 799 13.65 17.94 8.37
CA ASP A 799 14.56 17.58 7.28
C ASP A 799 15.04 16.11 7.37
N LEU A 800 15.28 15.62 8.60
CA LEU A 800 15.70 14.24 8.86
C LEU A 800 14.57 13.21 8.63
N ALA A 801 13.31 13.64 8.65
CA ALA A 801 12.14 12.79 8.44
C ALA A 801 11.93 12.46 6.95
N THR A 802 12.80 11.63 6.37
CA THR A 802 12.78 11.31 4.94
C THR A 802 11.84 10.16 4.56
N ASP A 803 11.42 9.35 5.53
CA ASP A 803 10.53 8.18 5.40
C ASP A 803 9.71 8.01 6.69
N TYR A 804 8.76 7.09 6.69
CA TYR A 804 7.86 6.89 7.83
C TYR A 804 8.57 6.50 9.13
N ASN A 805 9.62 5.66 9.06
CA ASN A 805 10.31 5.18 10.26
C ASN A 805 11.18 6.28 10.88
N THR A 806 11.88 7.05 10.04
CA THR A 806 12.64 8.22 10.50
C THR A 806 11.68 9.28 11.04
N ALA A 807 10.59 9.60 10.34
CA ALA A 807 9.58 10.55 10.79
C ALA A 807 8.95 10.18 12.14
N LYS A 808 8.68 8.90 12.41
CA LYS A 808 8.21 8.44 13.72
C LYS A 808 9.23 8.70 14.83
N THR A 809 10.51 8.51 14.52
CA THR A 809 11.62 8.75 15.46
C THR A 809 11.78 10.25 15.72
N GLU A 810 11.84 11.05 14.67
CA GLU A 810 12.01 12.50 14.72
C GLU A 810 10.79 13.20 15.32
N SER A 811 9.57 12.74 15.04
CA SER A 811 8.35 13.25 15.70
C SER A 811 8.43 13.05 17.21
N LYS A 812 8.92 11.90 17.69
CA LYS A 812 9.10 11.65 19.13
C LYS A 812 10.21 12.51 19.72
N ALA A 813 11.30 12.74 18.99
CA ALA A 813 12.39 13.61 19.42
C ALA A 813 11.90 15.06 19.56
N MET A 814 11.28 15.60 18.52
CA MET A 814 10.68 16.93 18.53
C MET A 814 9.66 17.11 19.66
N GLY A 815 8.85 16.09 19.96
CA GLY A 815 7.92 16.12 21.10
C GLY A 815 8.63 16.32 22.45
N LYS A 816 9.74 15.61 22.68
CA LYS A 816 10.56 15.77 23.89
C LYS A 816 11.22 17.14 23.95
N GLU A 817 11.76 17.61 22.82
CA GLU A 817 12.41 18.91 22.77
C GLU A 817 11.43 20.06 22.97
N SER A 818 10.21 19.94 22.42
CA SER A 818 9.14 20.91 22.64
C SER A 818 8.77 20.99 24.12
N LYS A 819 8.76 19.85 24.83
CA LYS A 819 8.54 19.82 26.28
C LYS A 819 9.67 20.51 27.05
N LEU A 820 10.91 20.21 26.71
CA LEU A 820 12.08 20.87 27.31
C LEU A 820 12.03 22.39 27.05
N ALA A 821 11.73 22.81 25.83
CA ALA A 821 11.60 24.23 25.48
C ALA A 821 10.46 24.91 26.28
N TYR A 822 9.31 24.24 26.42
CA TYR A 822 8.18 24.73 27.21
C TYR A 822 8.56 24.91 28.69
N GLU A 823 9.30 23.96 29.28
CA GLU A 823 9.77 24.02 30.66
C GLU A 823 10.87 25.08 30.88
N LEU A 824 11.78 25.24 29.92
CA LEU A 824 12.92 26.17 30.00
C LEU A 824 12.52 27.64 29.86
N ILE A 825 11.41 27.96 29.20
CA ILE A 825 10.85 29.32 29.14
C ILE A 825 10.12 29.60 30.47
N PRO A 826 10.69 30.37 31.42
CA PRO A 826 10.14 30.49 32.77
C PRO A 826 8.80 31.24 32.78
N THR A 827 7.87 30.92 33.69
CA THR A 827 6.71 31.79 33.95
C THR A 827 7.16 33.03 34.70
N ARG A 828 6.57 34.20 34.39
CA ARG A 828 6.67 35.36 35.25
C ARG A 828 5.93 35.03 36.56
N VAL A 829 6.59 35.14 37.71
CA VAL A 829 5.95 34.98 39.03
C VAL A 829 4.82 35.99 39.14
N HIS A 830 3.58 35.53 39.17
CA HIS A 830 2.41 36.37 39.26
C HIS A 830 2.10 36.63 40.74
N ASN A 831 2.21 37.89 41.21
CA ASN A 831 1.61 38.29 42.48
C ASN A 831 0.09 38.30 42.30
N SER A 832 -0.62 37.48 43.05
CA SER A 832 -2.07 37.29 42.93
C SER A 832 -2.83 38.60 43.15
N MET A 833 -3.64 39.01 42.15
CA MET A 833 -4.69 40.00 42.36
C MET A 833 -5.88 39.36 43.06
N GLN A 834 -6.44 40.08 44.03
CA GLN A 834 -7.60 39.66 44.82
C GLN A 834 -8.82 39.34 43.94
N LYS A 835 -9.44 38.20 44.24
CA LYS A 835 -10.67 37.67 43.65
C LYS A 835 -11.80 38.70 43.56
N LEU A 836 -12.43 38.79 42.39
CA LEU A 836 -13.83 39.19 42.23
C LEU A 836 -14.56 38.19 41.32
N GLY A 837 -15.51 37.45 41.90
CA GLY A 837 -16.65 36.80 41.21
C GLY A 837 -16.41 35.51 40.42
N VAL A 838 -17.07 34.43 40.83
CA VAL A 838 -17.08 33.05 40.24
C VAL A 838 -18.47 32.81 39.59
N PRO A 839 -18.65 31.93 38.56
CA PRO A 839 -17.81 30.81 38.15
C PRO A 839 -17.17 30.97 36.78
N VAL A 840 -15.89 31.32 36.81
CA VAL A 840 -14.91 30.89 35.81
C VAL A 840 -14.57 29.43 36.15
N LEU A 841 -14.30 28.61 35.14
CA LEU A 841 -13.72 27.28 35.30
C LEU A 841 -12.49 27.42 36.22
N ASP A 842 -12.64 27.05 37.48
CA ASP A 842 -11.58 27.11 38.50
C ASP A 842 -10.52 26.05 38.14
N GLN A 843 -9.52 26.43 37.34
CA GLN A 843 -8.28 25.68 37.19
C GLN A 843 -7.08 26.64 37.23
N ASP A 844 -6.23 26.44 38.23
CA ASP A 844 -4.92 27.10 38.33
C ASP A 844 -4.01 26.68 37.16
N TRP A 845 -3.85 27.59 36.20
CA TRP A 845 -2.95 27.54 35.04
C TRP A 845 -1.48 27.19 35.35
N GLN A 846 -1.04 27.27 36.61
CA GLN A 846 0.35 27.02 37.01
C GLN A 846 0.65 25.57 37.42
N THR A 847 -0.36 24.70 37.59
CA THR A 847 -0.17 23.41 38.29
C THR A 847 -0.29 22.15 37.44
N LYS A 848 -0.71 22.25 36.17
CA LYS A 848 -0.79 21.10 35.25
C LYS A 848 0.10 21.32 34.03
N ASP A 849 1.03 20.40 33.81
CA ASP A 849 1.81 20.30 32.58
C ASP A 849 0.90 19.70 31.48
N PRO A 850 0.45 20.51 30.49
CA PRO A 850 -0.47 20.06 29.45
C PRO A 850 0.17 19.01 28.54
N LEU A 851 1.48 19.09 28.31
CA LEU A 851 2.22 18.13 27.50
C LEU A 851 2.27 16.75 28.18
N LYS A 852 2.32 16.73 29.51
CA LYS A 852 2.19 15.49 30.29
C LYS A 852 0.78 14.88 30.21
N SER A 853 -0.28 15.70 30.18
CA SER A 853 -1.65 15.21 30.02
C SER A 853 -1.91 14.63 28.62
N GLU A 854 -1.33 15.23 27.57
CA GLU A 854 -1.40 14.69 26.21
C GLU A 854 -0.61 13.38 26.08
N GLU A 855 0.56 13.27 26.71
CA GLU A 855 1.37 12.05 26.76
C GLU A 855 0.63 10.89 27.47
N GLU A 856 -0.02 11.16 28.60
CA GLU A 856 -0.84 10.18 29.31
C GLU A 856 -2.06 9.72 28.50
N GLN A 857 -2.59 10.55 27.59
CA GLN A 857 -3.65 10.15 26.66
C GLN A 857 -3.10 9.29 25.52
N LEU A 858 -1.99 9.71 24.90
CA LEU A 858 -1.27 8.95 23.87
C LEU A 858 -0.80 7.59 24.38
N ASP A 859 -0.31 7.51 25.62
CA ASP A 859 0.17 6.26 26.19
C ASP A 859 -0.98 5.33 26.59
N LYS A 860 -2.12 5.86 27.06
CA LYS A 860 -3.35 5.06 27.25
C LYS A 860 -3.92 4.52 25.93
N GLU A 861 -3.79 5.27 24.85
CA GLU A 861 -4.14 4.80 23.51
C GLU A 861 -3.17 3.72 23.02
N LYS A 862 -1.87 3.87 23.24
CA LYS A 862 -0.85 2.84 22.94
C LYS A 862 -1.02 1.57 23.79
N GLU A 863 -1.36 1.69 25.07
CA GLU A 863 -1.60 0.53 25.94
C GLU A 863 -2.81 -0.29 25.47
N LYS A 864 -3.90 0.37 25.06
CA LYS A 864 -5.03 -0.30 24.39
C LYS A 864 -4.61 -1.03 23.12
N ILE A 865 -3.70 -0.45 22.32
CA ILE A 865 -3.18 -1.07 21.09
C ILE A 865 -2.35 -2.33 21.40
N VAL A 866 -1.55 -2.32 22.47
CA VAL A 866 -0.75 -3.48 22.90
C VAL A 866 -1.64 -4.62 23.43
N ASP A 867 -2.64 -4.30 24.25
CA ASP A 867 -3.60 -5.27 24.78
C ASP A 867 -4.46 -5.92 23.67
N MET A 868 -4.74 -5.18 22.59
CA MET A 868 -5.53 -5.67 21.47
C MET A 868 -4.75 -6.59 20.52
N ASN A 869 -3.48 -6.30 20.22
CA ASN A 869 -2.60 -7.17 19.45
C ASN A 869 -2.42 -8.57 20.09
N LEU A 870 -2.49 -8.63 21.43
CA LEU A 870 -2.43 -9.88 22.19
C LEU A 870 -3.70 -10.73 22.04
N SER A 871 -4.85 -10.11 21.77
CA SER A 871 -6.13 -10.82 21.56
C SER A 871 -6.28 -11.37 20.14
N GLU A 872 -5.56 -10.84 19.16
CA GLU A 872 -5.59 -11.30 17.76
C GLU A 872 -4.71 -12.54 17.51
N GLU A 873 -3.54 -12.66 18.16
CA GLU A 873 -2.73 -13.89 18.13
C GLU A 873 -3.51 -15.09 18.70
N GLN A 874 -4.40 -14.86 19.68
CA GLN A 874 -5.26 -15.87 20.29
C GLN A 874 -6.31 -16.47 19.33
N ILE A 875 -6.73 -15.75 18.28
CA ILE A 875 -7.74 -16.25 17.33
C ILE A 875 -7.08 -17.04 16.20
N ILE A 876 -5.84 -16.70 15.85
CA ILE A 876 -5.09 -17.36 14.76
C ILE A 876 -4.55 -18.73 15.20
N GLU A 877 -4.18 -18.91 16.48
CA GLU A 877 -3.62 -20.17 16.98
C GLU A 877 -4.66 -21.23 17.40
N ASN A 878 -5.92 -20.85 17.66
CA ASN A 878 -6.91 -21.74 18.25
C ASN A 878 -7.71 -22.61 17.26
N ASN A 879 -7.27 -22.78 16.00
CA ASN A 879 -7.89 -23.71 15.04
C ASN A 879 -6.90 -24.76 14.47
N PRO A 880 -6.22 -25.58 15.30
CA PRO A 880 -5.64 -26.83 14.81
C PRO A 880 -6.74 -27.88 14.66
N SER A 881 -6.73 -28.51 13.50
CA SER A 881 -7.64 -29.55 13.03
C SER A 881 -7.90 -30.66 14.06
N GLN A 882 -9.09 -30.68 14.67
CA GLN A 882 -9.69 -31.92 15.18
C GLN A 882 -11.16 -31.96 14.79
N ILE A 883 -11.45 -32.54 13.62
CA ILE A 883 -12.77 -33.10 13.33
C ILE A 883 -12.54 -34.56 13.01
N THR A 884 -12.68 -35.42 14.01
CA THR A 884 -13.00 -36.83 13.80
C THR A 884 -14.32 -36.95 13.04
N PRO A 885 -14.45 -37.85 12.05
CA PRO A 885 -15.72 -38.04 11.35
C PRO A 885 -16.78 -38.58 12.33
N PRO A 886 -18.03 -38.08 12.32
CA PRO A 886 -19.09 -38.72 13.06
C PRO A 886 -19.49 -40.02 12.36
N GLU A 887 -19.47 -41.13 13.10
CA GLU A 887 -20.08 -42.40 12.71
C GLU A 887 -21.58 -42.20 12.47
N ILE A 888 -22.01 -42.43 11.23
CA ILE A 888 -23.43 -42.48 10.86
C ILE A 888 -23.99 -43.81 11.37
N THR A 889 -24.72 -43.77 12.49
CA THR A 889 -25.60 -44.87 12.90
C THR A 889 -27.00 -44.60 12.36
N ILE A 890 -27.37 -45.31 11.28
CA ILE A 890 -28.74 -45.35 10.78
C ILE A 890 -29.58 -46.19 11.76
N LYS A 891 -30.62 -45.58 12.35
CA LYS A 891 -31.76 -46.33 12.91
C LYS A 891 -33.04 -45.81 12.29
N PHE A 892 -33.72 -46.71 11.59
CA PHE A 892 -35.08 -46.55 11.09
C PHE A 892 -36.07 -46.46 12.25
N ASN A 893 -36.92 -45.43 12.22
CA ASN A 893 -38.38 -45.54 12.31
C ASN A 893 -39.01 -44.17 12.03
#